data_AF-A0A0C9MNV4-F1
#
_entry.id   AF-A0A0C9MNV4-F1
#
_cell.length_a   1.000
_cell.length_b   1.000
_cell.length_c   1.000
_cell.angle_alpha   90.00
_cell.angle_beta   90.00
_cell.angle_gamma   90.00
#
_symmetry.space_group_name_H-M   'P 1'
#
loop_
_entity.id
_entity.type
_entity.pdbx_description
1 polymer ?
#
loop_
_entity_poly.entity_id
_entity_poly.type
_entity_poly.pdbx_seq_one_letter_code
_entity_poly.pdbx_strand_id
1 'polypeptide(L)'
;MLRSVCHNAFTNPTTFVTPQVAVVRRAYSLATSAMAFKKHMRQKKFGHAPRYLQPTAEDAVYNILHNTPTTSNEKSKRHVLNLLVQNEPGVLSRLSGVLAGRNFNIESLVVANTEVPDLSRMTVVFNGKNVQIEQARRQLEDLVPVWAVLDYTHTKLIERELLLIKISILGPEHLHEQLPTARLDNEVEYADEKLSATAETPEETPSTVLRHTFDHLRAVTELTRLFEGKIVDVSSDSVVVEVCAKPERITSFMRLCKPFGIIEAARTGVMAMPRSPVHEKYAAQTEHSYQENDDEEQVDLTLEEYASANLNWSSTPKFTDLENWRLKVDEGRQTWHYLTTDEQRKAWPQTIWDKYSLGLPIDVPDLPTPTTPLESARNGFEFYRRLQTEDGHWSGEYGGPMFLIPGLIITHYITGTPIPEAMRLELIRYLLNRAEKDDGGWGIHIEGVSTVFGTALNYVALRIMGLGPDHPAMVKARGTLHKLGGASAIPAWGKFWLAALGVYDWKGVNPIPPELWALPKALPICPGNWWVHTRLVYLPMGYIYARRLSAPLTTFTQSLREELYIEPYDSIHWDSQRNNVAKIDLYTPHSKIMDVLNYGLTYYESLATKLPQFRNYALKLTLDQIKMEDENSCFQTIGPVSKAMNWLVSFYEYGRESREFKMHVEKNADFMWMGPEGMMMNGTNGSQLWDAAFIAQACVEAKLADNPEYRQNMVRLLEFIDITQIRRDPPNGDKCYRQSTLGAWPFSTREQNYTVSDCTAEGLKATIALQTTPGLPTLVDLARLRQAVDVMLTMQNADDGFASYETIRGPHLLEKLNPAEVFGNIMTEYSYPECTTAVLMALRSFIKVDPEYRRAEIDETCRRSLLYIKRVQHEDGSWYGAWAICYTYAAMFALQSLASVNEYYDTSDHAKRGCDFLVKHQEADGGWGESYKSCELHVYSRNEKSQVVNTAFAVRGLLEARYPDKEPIRRGIEFIMKRQQTNGEWLQESIEGVFNKNCMISYPNYKFSFTIWALGQYASVYGDSIKE
;
A
#
# COMPACT_ATOMS: atom_id res chain seq x y z
N MET A 1 44.72 -35.12 -16.05
CA MET A 1 46.15 -35.51 -16.18
C MET A 1 47.01 -34.27 -16.05
N LEU A 2 48.09 -34.40 -15.28
CA LEU A 2 49.09 -33.38 -14.95
C LEU A 2 49.91 -32.85 -16.14
N ARG A 3 50.48 -31.64 -15.93
CA ARG A 3 51.83 -31.11 -16.26
C ARG A 3 51.74 -29.76 -17.02
N SER A 4 52.08 -28.60 -16.44
CA SER A 4 53.34 -28.11 -15.83
C SER A 4 54.49 -27.92 -16.81
N VAL A 5 54.98 -26.68 -16.92
CA VAL A 5 56.37 -26.25 -17.24
C VAL A 5 56.59 -24.88 -16.58
N CYS A 6 57.30 -24.76 -15.45
CA CYS A 6 58.75 -24.46 -15.27
C CYS A 6 59.04 -22.94 -15.22
N HIS A 7 60.01 -22.37 -14.48
CA HIS A 7 61.08 -22.90 -13.61
C HIS A 7 61.77 -21.74 -12.85
N ASN A 8 62.15 -22.03 -11.59
CA ASN A 8 63.48 -21.87 -10.93
C ASN A 8 64.28 -20.55 -11.02
N ALA A 9 64.96 -20.09 -9.95
CA ALA A 9 66.10 -20.74 -9.29
C ALA A 9 66.46 -20.01 -7.95
N PHE A 10 66.58 -20.69 -6.80
CA PHE A 10 67.82 -21.20 -6.10
C PHE A 10 68.60 -20.11 -5.29
N THR A 11 69.15 -20.26 -4.06
CA THR A 11 69.63 -21.40 -3.21
C THR A 11 69.99 -20.91 -1.77
N ASN A 12 69.57 -21.64 -0.71
CA ASN A 12 70.22 -22.23 0.51
C ASN A 12 71.69 -21.90 0.96
N PRO A 13 72.26 -22.36 2.14
CA PRO A 13 71.75 -23.06 3.38
C PRO A 13 72.46 -22.76 4.78
N THR A 14 72.08 -23.51 5.85
CA THR A 14 72.80 -23.94 7.12
C THR A 14 72.99 -22.90 8.29
N THR A 15 72.91 -23.16 9.63
CA THR A 15 73.05 -24.35 10.53
C THR A 15 72.49 -24.08 11.96
N PHE A 16 72.32 -25.13 12.77
CA PHE A 16 71.81 -25.32 14.16
C PHE A 16 72.16 -24.32 15.30
N VAL A 17 71.28 -24.22 16.33
CA VAL A 17 71.50 -24.45 17.80
C VAL A 17 70.23 -24.05 18.61
N THR A 18 69.76 -24.90 19.54
CA THR A 18 68.75 -24.56 20.59
C THR A 18 69.42 -24.00 21.85
N PRO A 19 68.79 -23.02 22.55
CA PRO A 19 68.22 -23.33 23.87
C PRO A 19 66.92 -22.56 24.22
N GLN A 20 66.32 -22.96 25.35
CA GLN A 20 65.07 -22.47 25.96
C GLN A 20 64.92 -20.93 26.08
N VAL A 21 63.68 -20.42 26.05
CA VAL A 21 63.03 -19.49 27.01
C VAL A 21 61.90 -18.65 26.36
N ALA A 22 60.77 -18.58 27.09
CA ALA A 22 59.70 -17.57 27.10
C ALA A 22 58.81 -17.31 25.87
N VAL A 23 57.53 -17.64 26.07
CA VAL A 23 56.35 -17.11 25.37
C VAL A 23 56.20 -15.62 25.69
N VAL A 24 56.13 -14.76 24.68
CA VAL A 24 55.63 -13.38 24.82
C VAL A 24 54.62 -13.08 23.71
N ARG A 25 53.34 -13.07 24.09
CA ARG A 25 52.29 -12.29 23.40
C ARG A 25 52.53 -10.81 23.74
N ARG A 26 52.78 -9.97 22.73
CA ARG A 26 52.82 -8.50 22.90
C ARG A 26 51.50 -7.91 22.44
N ALA A 27 50.72 -7.43 23.42
CA ALA A 27 49.65 -6.47 23.21
C ALA A 27 50.26 -5.08 23.00
N TYR A 28 49.75 -4.32 22.03
CA TYR A 28 50.04 -2.89 21.89
C TYR A 28 49.03 -2.09 22.71
N SER A 29 49.49 -1.48 23.80
CA SER A 29 48.79 -0.47 24.60
C SER A 29 49.50 0.88 24.36
N LEU A 30 48.80 1.85 23.78
CA LEU A 30 49.26 3.24 23.64
C LEU A 30 48.24 4.18 24.27
N ALA A 31 48.36 4.38 25.59
CA ALA A 31 47.70 5.45 26.33
C ALA A 31 48.53 5.80 27.60
N THR A 32 49.78 6.24 27.42
CA THR A 32 50.66 6.63 28.53
C THR A 32 51.60 7.80 28.16
N SER A 33 51.06 8.93 27.69
CA SER A 33 51.90 10.14 27.48
C SER A 33 51.43 11.45 28.14
N ALA A 34 50.22 11.53 28.71
CA ALA A 34 49.75 12.78 29.33
C ALA A 34 50.23 12.98 30.79
N MET A 35 50.35 11.91 31.58
CA MET A 35 50.82 12.00 32.98
C MET A 35 52.35 12.13 33.12
N ALA A 36 53.11 11.60 32.16
CA ALA A 36 54.58 11.76 32.13
C ALA A 36 54.98 13.23 31.87
N PHE A 37 54.16 13.99 31.14
CA PHE A 37 54.42 15.39 30.79
C PHE A 37 54.21 16.37 31.96
N LYS A 38 53.26 16.09 32.86
CA LYS A 38 52.99 16.95 34.04
C LYS A 38 54.01 16.83 35.17
N LYS A 39 54.86 15.79 35.17
CA LYS A 39 55.83 15.53 36.25
C LYS A 39 57.13 16.35 36.16
N HIS A 40 57.29 17.25 35.17
CA HIS A 40 58.56 17.97 34.91
C HIS A 40 58.50 19.51 34.94
N MET A 41 57.38 20.12 35.36
CA MET A 41 57.32 21.58 35.59
C MET A 41 57.47 21.91 37.09
N ARG A 42 58.59 22.52 37.47
CA ARG A 42 58.80 23.14 38.80
C ARG A 42 57.83 24.32 38.98
N GLN A 43 56.96 24.25 39.99
CA GLN A 43 56.13 25.38 40.43
C GLN A 43 57.00 26.49 41.06
N LYS A 44 56.86 27.74 40.61
CA LYS A 44 57.28 28.93 41.38
C LYS A 44 56.29 29.13 42.53
N LYS A 45 56.79 29.24 43.77
CA LYS A 45 55.98 29.66 44.93
C LYS A 45 55.55 31.12 44.76
N PHE A 46 54.24 31.39 44.76
CA PHE A 46 53.69 32.73 44.94
C PHE A 46 53.71 33.10 46.44
N GLY A 47 54.03 34.37 46.75
CA GLY A 47 54.06 34.91 48.12
C GLY A 47 52.67 35.09 48.74
N HIS A 48 52.62 35.34 50.05
CA HIS A 48 51.37 35.53 50.80
C HIS A 48 50.53 36.71 50.29
N ALA A 49 49.22 36.51 50.15
CA ALA A 49 48.27 37.55 49.81
C ALA A 49 48.05 38.52 51.00
N PRO A 50 47.90 39.84 50.77
CA PRO A 50 47.67 40.82 51.83
C PRO A 50 46.26 40.69 52.45
N ARG A 51 46.17 40.86 53.78
CA ARG A 51 44.90 40.97 54.51
C ARG A 51 44.23 42.31 54.17
N TYR A 52 43.08 42.26 53.50
CA TYR A 52 42.17 43.41 53.42
C TYR A 52 41.29 43.47 54.67
N LEU A 53 41.21 44.65 55.29
CA LEU A 53 40.26 44.96 56.37
C LEU A 53 38.83 44.87 55.82
N GLN A 54 37.93 44.17 56.53
CA GLN A 54 36.53 44.15 56.14
C GLN A 54 35.88 45.52 56.39
N PRO A 55 35.10 46.06 55.44
CA PRO A 55 34.38 47.32 55.64
C PRO A 55 33.32 47.17 56.73
N THR A 56 33.08 48.24 57.49
CA THR A 56 32.05 48.28 58.53
C THR A 56 30.65 48.30 57.92
N ALA A 57 29.65 47.90 58.71
CA ALA A 57 28.26 47.77 58.24
C ALA A 57 27.70 49.07 57.64
N GLU A 58 28.15 50.24 58.09
CA GLU A 58 27.74 51.54 57.56
C GLU A 58 28.28 51.80 56.14
N ASP A 59 29.52 51.41 55.85
CA ASP A 59 30.12 51.52 54.52
C ASP A 59 29.48 50.54 53.51
N ALA A 60 29.06 49.37 54.00
CA ALA A 60 28.29 48.40 53.20
C ALA A 60 26.89 48.95 52.86
N VAL A 61 26.21 49.59 53.81
CA VAL A 61 24.88 50.18 53.60
C VAL A 61 24.93 51.38 52.65
N TYR A 62 25.95 52.24 52.76
CA TYR A 62 26.12 53.37 51.85
C TYR A 62 26.35 52.91 50.39
N ASN A 63 27.17 51.87 50.19
CA ASN A 63 27.36 51.28 48.86
C ASN A 63 26.09 50.64 48.30
N ILE A 64 25.27 50.00 49.15
CA ILE A 64 24.01 49.40 48.72
C ILE A 64 22.99 50.48 48.30
N LEU A 65 22.91 51.60 49.03
CA LEU A 65 21.93 52.65 48.74
C LEU A 65 22.28 53.52 47.53
N HIS A 66 23.57 53.75 47.25
CA HIS A 66 23.99 54.71 46.23
C HIS A 66 24.69 54.11 45.01
N ASN A 67 25.25 52.89 45.11
CA ASN A 67 25.99 52.25 44.01
C ASN A 67 25.33 50.96 43.47
N THR A 68 24.14 50.58 43.95
CA THR A 68 23.40 49.43 43.39
C THR A 68 22.61 49.88 42.17
N PRO A 69 22.89 49.36 40.95
CA PRO A 69 22.08 49.67 39.78
C PRO A 69 20.65 49.17 39.98
N THR A 70 19.67 49.97 39.57
CA THR A 70 18.24 49.61 39.61
C THR A 70 18.00 48.28 38.90
N THR A 71 17.51 47.29 39.64
CA THR A 71 17.16 45.96 39.12
C THR A 71 16.01 46.11 38.11
N SER A 72 16.29 45.91 36.83
CA SER A 72 15.24 45.75 35.82
C SER A 72 14.47 44.46 36.11
N ASN A 73 13.15 44.54 36.25
CA ASN A 73 12.24 43.43 36.56
C ASN A 73 12.06 42.38 35.42
N GLU A 74 12.96 42.35 34.44
CA GLU A 74 12.88 41.39 33.33
C GLU A 74 13.59 40.07 33.67
N LYS A 75 12.83 38.97 33.64
CA LYS A 75 13.33 37.60 33.85
C LYS A 75 14.29 37.19 32.71
N SER A 76 15.41 36.56 33.05
CA SER A 76 16.32 35.91 32.10
C SER A 76 15.57 34.81 31.34
N LYS A 77 15.76 34.73 30.02
CA LYS A 77 15.17 33.68 29.15
C LYS A 77 16.28 32.78 28.61
N ARG A 78 15.93 31.57 28.19
CA ARG A 78 16.81 30.60 27.51
C ARG A 78 16.83 30.90 26.01
N HIS A 79 18.02 30.96 25.43
CA HIS A 79 18.22 31.28 24.01
C HIS A 79 19.06 30.22 23.31
N VAL A 80 18.72 29.95 22.06
CA VAL A 80 19.35 28.92 21.23
C VAL A 80 19.83 29.56 19.93
N LEU A 81 21.15 29.70 19.77
CA LEU A 81 21.77 30.21 18.56
C LEU A 81 22.46 29.09 17.79
N ASN A 82 22.28 29.07 16.47
CA ASN A 82 22.96 28.16 15.58
C ASN A 82 23.90 28.93 14.65
N LEU A 83 25.20 28.70 14.80
CA LEU A 83 26.27 29.38 14.09
C LEU A 83 26.77 28.48 12.96
N LEU A 84 26.83 29.00 11.74
CA LEU A 84 27.58 28.37 10.64
C LEU A 84 28.94 29.05 10.58
N VAL A 85 30.00 28.28 10.80
CA VAL A 85 31.36 28.83 10.95
C VAL A 85 32.36 28.04 10.12
N GLN A 86 33.43 28.68 9.71
CA GLN A 86 34.51 28.05 8.98
C GLN A 86 35.23 27.02 9.87
N ASN A 87 35.48 25.83 9.33
CA ASN A 87 36.08 24.72 10.06
C ASN A 87 37.62 24.87 10.14
N GLU A 88 38.07 25.88 10.90
CA GLU A 88 39.49 26.18 11.09
C GLU A 88 39.91 26.14 12.57
N PRO A 89 41.18 25.79 12.88
CA PRO A 89 41.71 25.85 14.23
C PRO A 89 41.54 27.25 14.86
N GLY A 90 41.08 27.28 16.12
CA GLY A 90 40.94 28.53 16.89
C GLY A 90 39.64 29.31 16.68
N VAL A 91 38.75 28.88 15.78
CA VAL A 91 37.41 29.49 15.62
C VAL A 91 36.56 29.32 16.88
N LEU A 92 36.50 28.11 17.44
CA LEU A 92 35.76 27.82 18.69
C LEU A 92 36.24 28.70 19.86
N SER A 93 37.57 28.85 20.02
CA SER A 93 38.18 29.65 21.10
C SER A 93 37.82 31.14 20.98
N ARG A 94 37.79 31.67 19.75
CA ARG A 94 37.35 33.05 19.48
C ARG A 94 35.88 33.25 19.87
N LEU A 95 35.00 32.32 19.48
CA LEU A 95 33.57 32.36 19.80
C LEU A 95 33.31 32.27 21.30
N SER A 96 33.93 31.30 21.98
CA SER A 96 33.82 31.19 23.44
C SER A 96 34.41 32.40 24.16
N GLY A 97 35.48 33.00 23.62
CA GLY A 97 36.11 34.20 24.19
C GLY A 97 35.21 35.43 24.12
N VAL A 98 34.48 35.62 23.02
CA VAL A 98 33.50 36.72 22.88
C VAL A 98 32.35 36.57 23.86
N LEU A 99 31.82 35.35 24.03
CA LEU A 99 30.76 35.06 24.98
C LEU A 99 31.22 35.20 26.45
N ALA A 100 32.41 34.68 26.77
CA ALA A 100 32.99 34.76 28.11
C ALA A 100 33.36 36.19 28.51
N GLY A 101 33.89 37.00 27.58
CA GLY A 101 34.24 38.41 27.82
C GLY A 101 33.07 39.31 28.23
N ARG A 102 31.83 38.81 28.13
CA ARG A 102 30.59 39.51 28.48
C ARG A 102 29.82 38.84 29.64
N ASN A 103 30.42 37.87 30.32
CA ASN A 103 29.78 37.09 31.39
C ASN A 103 28.52 36.32 30.96
N PHE A 104 28.44 35.83 29.70
CA PHE A 104 27.39 34.87 29.35
C PHE A 104 27.72 33.48 29.91
N ASN A 105 26.77 32.90 30.63
CA ASN A 105 26.87 31.52 31.08
C ASN A 105 26.37 30.60 29.96
N ILE A 106 27.28 29.88 29.32
CA ILE A 106 26.96 28.91 28.25
C ILE A 106 26.40 27.65 28.91
N GLU A 107 25.14 27.35 28.62
CA GLU A 107 24.43 26.14 29.08
C GLU A 107 24.85 24.92 28.25
N SER A 108 25.00 25.09 26.94
CA SER A 108 25.44 24.03 26.03
C SER A 108 26.16 24.63 24.82
N LEU A 109 27.22 23.96 24.38
CA LEU A 109 27.96 24.30 23.15
C LEU A 109 28.29 23.00 22.41
N VAL A 110 27.65 22.80 21.26
CA VAL A 110 27.83 21.60 20.43
C VAL A 110 28.40 22.00 19.09
N VAL A 111 29.48 21.34 18.66
CA VAL A 111 30.12 21.56 17.36
C VAL A 111 29.97 20.29 16.52
N ALA A 112 29.45 20.41 15.31
CA ALA A 112 29.29 19.31 14.37
C ALA A 112 29.72 19.72 12.95
N ASN A 113 30.22 18.75 12.17
CA ASN A 113 30.47 18.97 10.74
C ASN A 113 29.14 19.13 9.99
N THR A 114 29.13 19.91 8.91
CA THR A 114 27.99 20.03 8.01
C THR A 114 28.19 19.23 6.73
N GLU A 115 27.15 19.14 5.90
CA GLU A 115 27.17 18.56 4.55
C GLU A 115 28.09 19.34 3.59
N VAL A 116 28.37 20.61 3.89
CA VAL A 116 29.30 21.44 3.13
C VAL A 116 30.71 21.24 3.70
N PRO A 117 31.68 20.76 2.88
CA PRO A 117 33.07 20.69 3.28
C PRO A 117 33.55 22.06 3.79
N ASP A 118 34.40 22.08 4.80
CA ASP A 118 34.98 23.29 5.42
C ASP A 118 34.01 24.18 6.23
N LEU A 119 32.75 23.77 6.43
CA LEU A 119 31.82 24.42 7.36
C LEU A 119 31.44 23.51 8.53
N SER A 120 31.45 24.11 9.72
CA SER A 120 31.00 23.51 10.98
C SER A 120 29.78 24.26 11.52
N ARG A 121 28.83 23.51 12.07
CA ARG A 121 27.66 24.04 12.75
C ARG A 121 27.91 24.03 14.25
N MET A 122 27.79 25.19 14.90
CA MET A 122 27.90 25.32 16.34
C MET A 122 26.57 25.74 16.95
N THR A 123 25.97 24.89 17.78
CA THR A 123 24.75 25.22 18.52
C THR A 123 25.14 25.69 19.91
N VAL A 124 24.77 26.93 20.26
CA VAL A 124 25.03 27.54 21.56
C VAL A 124 23.72 27.80 22.27
N VAL A 125 23.58 27.27 23.47
CA VAL A 125 22.45 27.54 24.37
C VAL A 125 22.98 28.32 25.56
N PHE A 126 22.33 29.42 25.92
CA PHE A 126 22.70 30.24 27.06
C PHE A 126 21.49 31.01 27.59
N ASN A 127 21.59 31.46 28.84
CA ASN A 127 20.54 32.21 29.52
C ASN A 127 20.95 33.69 29.62
N GLY A 128 20.08 34.60 29.18
CA GLY A 128 20.38 36.03 29.16
C GLY A 128 19.15 36.92 28.97
N LYS A 129 19.36 38.24 29.03
CA LYS A 129 18.31 39.24 28.72
C LYS A 129 18.30 39.53 27.23
N ASN A 130 17.12 39.72 26.62
CA ASN A 130 16.95 39.98 25.17
C ASN A 130 17.90 41.06 24.61
N VAL A 131 18.09 42.17 25.33
CA VAL A 131 18.98 43.27 24.90
C VAL A 131 20.45 42.84 24.82
N GLN A 132 20.89 42.00 25.75
CA GLN A 132 22.26 41.47 25.77
C GLN A 132 22.49 40.46 24.63
N ILE A 133 21.43 39.81 24.16
CA ILE A 133 21.49 38.72 23.19
C ILE A 133 21.57 39.25 21.77
N GLU A 134 20.80 40.28 21.45
CA GLU A 134 20.99 41.01 20.18
C GLU A 134 22.41 41.59 20.08
N GLN A 135 22.97 42.03 21.20
CA GLN A 135 24.37 42.48 21.24
C GLN A 135 25.36 41.32 21.01
N ALA A 136 25.12 40.15 21.62
CA ALA A 136 25.94 38.96 21.41
C ALA A 136 25.84 38.44 19.96
N ARG A 137 24.63 38.40 19.40
CA ARG A 137 24.34 37.98 18.02
C ARG A 137 25.14 38.83 17.03
N ARG A 138 25.03 40.16 17.12
CA ARG A 138 25.76 41.08 16.23
C ARG A 138 27.28 40.90 16.34
N GLN A 139 27.81 40.74 17.55
CA GLN A 139 29.26 40.54 17.74
C GLN A 139 29.75 39.18 17.21
N LEU A 140 28.91 38.14 17.26
CA LEU A 140 29.21 36.86 16.65
C LEU A 140 29.12 36.94 15.11
N GLU A 141 28.18 37.71 14.57
CA GLU A 141 28.08 38.01 13.12
C GLU A 141 29.27 38.82 12.61
N ASP A 142 29.84 39.72 13.42
CA ASP A 142 31.00 40.54 13.06
C ASP A 142 32.33 39.75 13.00
N LEU A 143 32.35 38.50 13.46
CA LEU A 143 33.53 37.65 13.39
C LEU A 143 33.71 37.12 11.97
N VAL A 144 34.84 37.47 11.33
CA VAL A 144 35.23 36.98 9.99
C VAL A 144 35.00 35.47 9.74
N PRO A 145 35.30 34.53 10.67
CA PRO A 145 35.07 33.11 10.41
C PRO A 145 33.60 32.65 10.55
N VAL A 146 32.67 33.53 10.93
CA VAL A 146 31.23 33.22 11.09
C VAL A 146 30.50 33.60 9.81
N TRP A 147 29.88 32.63 9.17
CA TRP A 147 29.12 32.82 7.95
C TRP A 147 27.69 33.28 8.22
N ALA A 148 27.07 32.71 9.26
CA ALA A 148 25.71 33.07 9.66
C ALA A 148 25.48 32.76 11.14
N VAL A 149 24.68 33.61 11.78
CA VAL A 149 24.13 33.36 13.12
C VAL A 149 22.61 33.29 13.01
N LEU A 150 22.06 32.10 13.24
CA LEU A 150 20.62 31.84 13.20
C LEU A 150 20.08 31.82 14.63
N ASP A 151 19.15 32.71 14.95
CA ASP A 151 18.46 32.71 16.23
C ASP A 151 17.21 31.83 16.16
N TYR A 152 17.22 30.75 16.95
CA TYR A 152 16.11 29.81 17.02
C TYR A 152 15.23 29.99 18.25
N THR A 153 15.50 31.00 19.09
CA THR A 153 14.78 31.24 20.36
C THR A 153 13.26 31.27 20.19
N HIS A 154 12.75 31.82 19.08
CA HIS A 154 11.31 31.98 18.82
C HIS A 154 10.76 30.99 17.79
N THR A 155 11.53 29.97 17.38
CA THR A 155 11.09 28.95 16.42
C THR A 155 10.70 27.65 17.11
N LYS A 156 9.76 26.88 16.51
CA LYS A 156 9.45 25.52 16.98
C LYS A 156 10.66 24.62 16.68
N LEU A 157 11.37 24.20 17.71
CA LEU A 157 12.59 23.41 17.60
C LEU A 157 12.37 21.91 17.81
N ILE A 158 13.24 21.11 17.21
CA ILE A 158 13.52 19.73 17.62
C ILE A 158 14.84 19.75 18.37
N GLU A 159 14.79 19.53 19.69
CA GLU A 159 15.96 19.44 20.55
C GLU A 159 16.25 17.98 20.93
N ARG A 160 17.52 17.58 20.81
CA ARG A 160 18.04 16.26 21.18
C ARG A 160 19.40 16.35 21.83
N GLU A 161 19.62 15.51 22.82
CA GLU A 161 20.88 15.32 23.52
C GLU A 161 21.13 13.83 23.71
N LEU A 162 22.37 13.39 23.49
CA LEU A 162 22.81 12.02 23.71
C LEU A 162 23.56 11.93 25.04
N LEU A 163 23.16 10.97 25.87
CA LEU A 163 23.80 10.58 27.12
C LEU A 163 24.38 9.19 26.96
N LEU A 164 25.64 9.02 27.34
CA LEU A 164 26.26 7.73 27.62
C LEU A 164 26.59 7.67 29.11
N ILE A 165 25.99 6.74 29.85
CA ILE A 165 26.12 6.66 31.31
C ILE A 165 26.51 5.26 31.76
N LYS A 166 27.51 5.17 32.62
CA LYS A 166 27.97 3.94 33.28
C LYS A 166 27.46 3.91 34.72
N ILE A 167 26.71 2.86 35.05
CA ILE A 167 25.97 2.71 36.31
C ILE A 167 26.48 1.45 37.02
N SER A 168 26.66 1.51 38.33
CA SER A 168 27.02 0.34 39.14
C SER A 168 25.82 -0.59 39.32
N ILE A 169 26.09 -1.90 39.35
CA ILE A 169 25.09 -2.92 39.72
C ILE A 169 25.40 -3.58 41.07
N LEU A 170 26.52 -3.23 41.72
CA LEU A 170 26.89 -3.74 43.05
C LEU A 170 26.21 -2.98 44.20
N GLY A 171 25.55 -1.86 43.91
CA GLY A 171 24.93 -0.97 44.90
C GLY A 171 25.76 0.29 45.17
N PRO A 172 25.14 1.36 45.71
CA PRO A 172 25.78 2.66 45.91
C PRO A 172 26.94 2.64 46.93
N GLU A 173 26.90 1.72 47.91
CA GLU A 173 27.94 1.54 48.92
C GLU A 173 29.29 1.06 48.34
N HIS A 174 29.27 0.33 47.21
CA HIS A 174 30.47 -0.15 46.52
C HIS A 174 31.00 0.85 45.47
N LEU A 175 30.36 2.01 45.30
CA LEU A 175 30.72 3.00 44.29
C LEU A 175 32.15 3.54 44.47
N HIS A 176 32.60 3.72 45.73
CA HIS A 176 33.94 4.23 46.02
C HIS A 176 35.05 3.28 45.57
N GLU A 177 34.82 1.96 45.57
CA GLU A 177 35.79 0.97 45.11
C GLU A 177 35.90 0.90 43.58
N GLN A 178 34.85 1.32 42.88
CA GLN A 178 34.73 1.27 41.42
C GLN A 178 35.19 2.56 40.72
N LEU A 179 35.37 3.66 41.47
CA LEU A 179 35.87 4.91 40.93
C LEU A 179 37.38 4.80 40.61
N PRO A 180 37.83 5.21 39.41
CA PRO A 180 39.24 5.11 39.00
C PRO A 180 40.23 5.84 39.93
N THR A 181 39.76 6.83 40.70
CA THR A 181 40.55 7.64 41.63
C THR A 181 40.88 6.93 42.96
N ALA A 182 40.17 5.87 43.33
CA ALA A 182 40.36 5.17 44.60
C ALA A 182 41.71 4.45 44.72
N ARG A 183 42.42 4.23 43.60
CA ARG A 183 43.76 3.62 43.61
C ARG A 183 44.92 4.64 43.68
N LEU A 184 44.63 5.94 43.75
CA LEU A 184 45.66 6.99 43.63
C LEU A 184 45.82 7.93 44.83
N ASP A 185 44.84 8.09 45.72
CA ASP A 185 44.97 9.01 46.87
C ASP A 185 44.37 8.42 48.16
N ASN A 186 45.22 8.21 49.17
CA ASN A 186 44.82 7.93 50.56
C ASN A 186 44.57 9.22 51.38
N GLU A 187 44.51 10.40 50.75
CA GLU A 187 44.41 11.69 51.46
C GLU A 187 43.52 12.69 50.70
N VAL A 188 42.21 12.44 50.62
CA VAL A 188 41.22 13.47 50.28
C VAL A 188 39.92 13.22 51.07
N GLU A 189 39.64 14.07 52.06
CA GLU A 189 38.33 14.12 52.75
C GLU A 189 37.27 14.72 51.82
N TYR A 190 36.19 13.96 51.57
CA TYR A 190 35.00 14.42 50.83
C TYR A 190 33.94 14.98 51.80
N ALA A 191 33.28 16.06 51.43
CA ALA A 191 32.36 16.84 52.27
C ALA A 191 30.97 16.22 52.54
N ASP A 192 30.78 14.92 52.31
CA ASP A 192 29.49 14.21 52.52
C ASP A 192 29.57 13.13 53.62
N GLU A 193 30.31 13.42 54.69
CA GLU A 193 30.39 12.59 55.92
C GLU A 193 29.12 12.64 56.82
N LYS A 194 27.92 12.60 56.23
CA LYS A 194 26.67 12.49 57.00
C LYS A 194 25.72 11.37 56.59
N LEU A 195 26.23 10.35 55.89
CA LEU A 195 25.48 9.11 55.64
C LEU A 195 26.19 7.83 56.11
N SER A 196 27.39 7.90 56.68
CA SER A 196 28.12 6.76 57.25
C SER A 196 28.08 6.75 58.78
N ALA A 197 26.88 6.76 59.34
CA ALA A 197 26.69 6.33 60.73
C ALA A 197 25.54 5.32 60.76
N THR A 198 25.83 4.14 61.31
CA THR A 198 24.97 2.97 61.54
C THR A 198 24.67 2.05 60.34
N ALA A 199 25.52 1.04 60.16
CA ALA A 199 25.14 -0.38 60.22
C ALA A 199 26.39 -1.24 60.05
N GLU A 200 26.69 -2.10 61.02
CA GLU A 200 27.51 -3.29 60.77
C GLU A 200 26.78 -4.11 59.70
N THR A 201 27.30 -4.13 58.47
CA THR A 201 26.75 -5.01 57.42
C THR A 201 27.12 -6.46 57.78
N PRO A 202 26.15 -7.38 57.87
CA PRO A 202 26.46 -8.79 58.07
C PRO A 202 27.31 -9.29 56.90
N GLU A 203 28.25 -10.22 57.14
CA GLU A 203 28.97 -10.93 56.07
C GLU A 203 27.95 -11.57 55.11
N GLU A 204 27.63 -10.89 54.02
CA GLU A 204 26.71 -11.37 53.01
C GLU A 204 27.36 -12.53 52.25
N THR A 205 26.65 -13.65 52.19
CA THR A 205 27.10 -14.80 51.40
C THR A 205 27.26 -14.40 49.92
N PRO A 206 28.21 -14.98 49.16
CA PRO A 206 28.35 -14.70 47.72
C PRO A 206 27.04 -14.88 46.92
N SER A 207 26.13 -15.72 47.39
CA SER A 207 24.80 -15.93 46.82
C SER A 207 23.82 -14.78 47.03
N THR A 208 23.90 -14.02 48.12
CA THR A 208 23.03 -12.86 48.37
C THR A 208 23.50 -11.66 47.56
N VAL A 209 24.81 -11.40 47.52
CA VAL A 209 25.41 -10.38 46.65
C VAL A 209 25.02 -10.61 45.19
N LEU A 210 25.09 -11.85 44.70
CA LEU A 210 24.74 -12.19 43.31
C LEU A 210 23.25 -12.01 42.99
N ARG A 211 22.35 -12.14 43.97
CA ARG A 211 20.93 -11.84 43.79
C ARG A 211 20.67 -10.33 43.72
N HIS A 212 21.29 -9.56 44.62
CA HIS A 212 21.20 -8.10 44.61
C HIS A 212 21.73 -7.50 43.30
N THR A 213 22.85 -8.01 42.77
CA THR A 213 23.39 -7.54 41.48
C THR A 213 22.48 -7.84 40.31
N PHE A 214 21.83 -9.01 40.31
CA PHE A 214 20.85 -9.38 39.28
C PHE A 214 19.59 -8.49 39.34
N ASP A 215 19.12 -8.18 40.55
CA ASP A 215 17.97 -7.30 40.75
C ASP A 215 18.27 -5.85 40.34
N HIS A 216 19.45 -5.32 40.67
CA HIS A 216 19.91 -4.01 40.20
C HIS A 216 20.06 -3.97 38.68
N LEU A 217 20.67 -4.98 38.06
CA LEU A 217 20.78 -5.07 36.60
C LEU A 217 19.39 -5.08 35.94
N ARG A 218 18.44 -5.83 36.49
CA ARG A 218 17.06 -5.86 36.00
C ARG A 218 16.38 -4.49 36.12
N ALA A 219 16.51 -3.83 37.26
CA ALA A 219 15.94 -2.51 37.49
C ALA A 219 16.52 -1.44 36.53
N VAL A 220 17.85 -1.42 36.35
CA VAL A 220 18.52 -0.51 35.41
C VAL A 220 18.11 -0.83 33.96
N THR A 221 17.90 -2.10 33.62
CA THR A 221 17.43 -2.52 32.29
C THR A 221 16.01 -2.01 32.01
N GLU A 222 15.10 -2.14 32.96
CA GLU A 222 13.73 -1.62 32.82
C GLU A 222 13.70 -0.08 32.77
N LEU A 223 14.47 0.60 33.64
CA LEU A 223 14.62 2.06 33.57
C LEU A 223 15.16 2.51 32.21
N THR A 224 16.16 1.81 31.68
CA THR A 224 16.71 2.08 30.35
C THR A 224 15.62 1.96 29.27
N ARG A 225 14.79 0.91 29.35
CA ARG A 225 13.69 0.67 28.42
C ARG A 225 12.62 1.77 28.47
N LEU A 226 12.24 2.24 29.66
CA LEU A 226 11.25 3.31 29.85
C LEU A 226 11.71 4.67 29.27
N PHE A 227 13.02 4.88 29.21
CA PHE A 227 13.62 6.08 28.62
C PHE A 227 14.01 5.92 27.15
N GLU A 228 13.58 4.83 26.50
CA GLU A 228 13.92 4.47 25.11
C GLU A 228 15.45 4.40 24.89
N GLY A 229 16.19 4.06 25.96
CA GLY A 229 17.63 3.89 25.94
C GLY A 229 18.05 2.49 25.50
N LYS A 230 19.35 2.34 25.26
CA LYS A 230 19.98 1.09 24.84
C LYS A 230 21.11 0.73 25.80
N ILE A 231 21.15 -0.52 26.26
CA ILE A 231 22.32 -1.05 26.96
C ILE A 231 23.42 -1.32 25.93
N VAL A 232 24.58 -0.69 26.11
CA VAL A 232 25.71 -0.76 25.19
C VAL A 232 26.74 -1.79 25.67
N ASP A 233 26.95 -1.89 26.99
CA ASP A 233 27.91 -2.81 27.60
C ASP A 233 27.43 -3.27 28.98
N VAL A 234 27.74 -4.51 29.36
CA VAL A 234 27.42 -5.09 30.67
C VAL A 234 28.67 -5.80 31.20
N SER A 235 29.18 -5.35 32.34
CA SER A 235 30.28 -6.00 33.08
C SER A 235 29.75 -6.72 34.32
N SER A 236 30.63 -7.40 35.04
CA SER A 236 30.28 -8.08 36.30
C SER A 236 29.84 -7.13 37.42
N ASP A 237 30.14 -5.85 37.28
CA ASP A 237 30.07 -4.85 38.33
C ASP A 237 29.43 -3.52 37.88
N SER A 238 29.18 -3.34 36.58
CA SER A 238 28.56 -2.13 36.02
C SER A 238 27.84 -2.37 34.69
N VAL A 239 27.02 -1.42 34.26
CA VAL A 239 26.32 -1.40 32.97
C VAL A 239 26.46 -0.04 32.31
N VAL A 240 26.67 -0.01 30.99
CA VAL A 240 26.73 1.22 30.20
C VAL A 240 25.46 1.36 29.38
N VAL A 241 24.81 2.52 29.49
CA VAL A 241 23.54 2.84 28.85
C VAL A 241 23.69 4.07 27.96
N GLU A 242 23.14 4.00 26.76
CA GLU A 242 22.98 5.10 25.82
C GLU A 242 21.52 5.58 25.80
N VAL A 243 21.28 6.89 25.93
CA VAL A 243 19.95 7.50 25.85
C VAL A 243 20.00 8.74 24.97
N CYS A 244 19.09 8.86 24.00
CA CYS A 244 18.93 10.06 23.17
C CYS A 244 17.55 10.66 23.38
N ALA A 245 17.48 11.82 24.05
CA ALA A 245 16.20 12.45 24.41
C ALA A 245 16.31 13.97 24.52
N LYS A 246 15.22 14.65 24.92
CA LYS A 246 15.28 16.07 25.32
C LYS A 246 16.15 16.24 26.57
N PRO A 247 16.84 17.37 26.77
CA PRO A 247 17.74 17.59 27.92
C PRO A 247 17.11 17.36 29.30
N GLU A 248 15.81 17.69 29.45
CA GLU A 248 15.03 17.47 30.67
C GLU A 248 14.80 15.98 30.95
N ARG A 249 14.50 15.19 29.90
CA ARG A 249 14.30 13.74 30.00
C ARG A 249 15.63 13.03 30.30
N ILE A 250 16.73 13.48 29.69
CA ILE A 250 18.09 13.01 30.03
C ILE A 250 18.42 13.29 31.51
N THR A 251 18.13 14.49 32.00
CA THR A 251 18.36 14.87 33.40
C THR A 251 17.51 14.03 34.35
N SER A 252 16.27 13.71 33.97
CA SER A 252 15.38 12.84 34.74
C SER A 252 15.90 11.40 34.80
N PHE A 253 16.40 10.86 33.69
CA PHE A 253 17.03 9.54 33.65
C PHE A 253 18.24 9.46 34.60
N MET A 254 19.13 10.46 34.55
CA MET A 254 20.27 10.52 35.47
C MET A 254 19.86 10.56 36.94
N ARG A 255 18.77 11.28 37.28
CA ARG A 255 18.24 11.30 38.66
C ARG A 255 17.75 9.92 39.11
N LEU A 256 17.08 9.18 38.24
CA LEU A 256 16.59 7.82 38.52
C LEU A 256 17.72 6.79 38.60
N CYS A 257 18.84 7.01 37.90
CA CYS A 257 20.02 6.16 37.98
C CYS A 257 20.90 6.46 39.21
N LYS A 258 20.73 7.63 39.85
CA LYS A 258 21.56 8.06 41.00
C LYS A 258 21.57 7.06 42.18
N PRO A 259 20.45 6.41 42.57
CA PRO A 259 20.44 5.43 43.66
C PRO A 259 21.27 4.17 43.39
N PHE A 260 21.50 3.81 42.13
CA PHE A 260 22.31 2.65 41.75
C PHE A 260 23.82 2.96 41.78
N GLY A 261 24.20 4.25 41.81
CA GLY A 261 25.59 4.71 41.74
C GLY A 261 26.03 4.96 40.30
N ILE A 262 26.20 6.23 39.93
CA ILE A 262 26.71 6.62 38.59
C ILE A 262 28.23 6.68 38.67
N ILE A 263 28.89 5.82 37.89
CA ILE A 263 30.36 5.75 37.81
C ILE A 263 30.87 6.85 36.88
N GLU A 264 30.26 7.00 35.71
CA GLU A 264 30.65 7.97 34.69
C GLU A 264 29.45 8.37 33.83
N ALA A 265 29.38 9.63 33.39
CA ALA A 265 28.36 10.08 32.45
C ALA A 265 28.95 11.09 31.46
N ALA A 266 28.73 10.86 30.16
CA ALA A 266 29.10 11.75 29.07
C ALA A 266 27.86 12.25 28.34
N ARG A 267 27.75 13.56 28.15
CA ARG A 267 26.63 14.22 27.47
C ARG A 267 27.14 15.00 26.27
N THR A 268 26.41 14.96 25.15
CA THR A 268 26.82 15.68 23.93
C THR A 268 26.47 17.17 23.93
N GLY A 269 25.62 17.63 24.87
CA GLY A 269 24.95 18.93 24.79
C GLY A 269 23.77 18.92 23.82
N VAL A 270 23.04 20.04 23.79
CA VAL A 270 21.80 20.21 23.01
C VAL A 270 22.10 20.45 21.54
N MET A 271 21.66 19.52 20.69
CA MET A 271 21.52 19.73 19.26
C MET A 271 20.11 20.22 18.96
N ALA A 272 19.98 21.30 18.19
CA ALA A 272 18.69 21.89 17.85
C ALA A 272 18.58 22.17 16.35
N MET A 273 17.42 21.85 15.77
CA MET A 273 17.05 22.23 14.41
C MET A 273 15.61 22.76 14.36
N PRO A 274 15.33 23.79 13.57
CA PRO A 274 13.97 24.29 13.40
C PRO A 274 13.13 23.21 12.71
N ARG A 275 11.87 23.08 13.11
CA ARG A 275 10.90 22.28 12.36
C ARG A 275 10.68 22.94 10.99
N SER A 276 10.58 22.14 9.94
CA SER A 276 10.21 22.65 8.62
C SER A 276 8.91 23.44 8.73
N PRO A 277 8.85 24.70 8.24
CA PRO A 277 7.59 25.40 8.10
C PRO A 277 6.75 24.57 7.14
N VAL A 278 5.66 24.01 7.65
CA VAL A 278 4.59 23.49 6.80
C VAL A 278 4.09 24.72 6.06
N HIS A 279 4.32 24.81 4.74
CA HIS A 279 3.79 25.90 3.94
C HIS A 279 2.30 26.03 4.26
N GLU A 280 1.93 27.21 4.78
CA GLU A 280 0.58 27.64 5.16
C GLU A 280 -0.32 27.74 3.91
N LYS A 281 -0.61 26.60 3.30
CA LYS A 281 -1.80 26.36 2.46
C LYS A 281 -2.84 25.50 3.17
N TYR A 282 -2.65 25.25 4.47
CA TYR A 282 -3.55 24.53 5.36
C TYR A 282 -3.66 25.21 6.72
N ALA A 283 -4.03 26.49 6.74
CA ALA A 283 -4.36 27.19 7.98
C ALA A 283 -5.60 28.06 7.80
N ALA A 284 -6.76 27.45 8.00
CA ALA A 284 -7.93 28.02 8.65
C ALA A 284 -8.70 26.80 9.19
N GLN A 285 -9.04 26.64 10.46
CA GLN A 285 -9.31 27.58 11.53
C GLN A 285 -8.95 26.91 12.86
N THR A 286 -8.39 27.66 13.79
CA THR A 286 -8.86 27.75 15.19
C THR A 286 -7.96 28.75 15.92
N GLU A 287 -8.33 30.02 15.84
CA GLU A 287 -8.09 30.93 16.97
C GLU A 287 -9.15 30.61 18.01
N HIS A 288 -8.78 29.85 19.04
CA HIS A 288 -9.30 30.08 20.37
C HIS A 288 -8.18 29.80 21.38
N SER A 289 -7.92 30.84 22.14
CA SER A 289 -7.05 30.91 23.31
C SER A 289 -7.22 29.73 24.24
N TYR A 290 -6.14 29.00 24.52
CA TYR A 290 -6.04 28.22 25.75
C TYR A 290 -4.95 28.83 26.63
N GLN A 291 -5.43 29.30 27.77
CA GLN A 291 -4.64 29.59 28.95
C GLN A 291 -3.88 28.32 29.36
N GLU A 292 -2.69 28.55 29.91
CA GLU A 292 -1.91 27.56 30.65
C GLU A 292 -2.80 26.85 31.68
N ASN A 293 -3.01 25.56 31.49
CA ASN A 293 -3.25 24.62 32.59
C ASN A 293 -2.19 23.53 32.44
N ASP A 294 -1.19 23.62 33.31
CA ASP A 294 -0.32 22.53 33.69
C ASP A 294 -1.18 21.43 34.32
N ASP A 295 -1.45 20.37 33.55
CA ASP A 295 -1.67 19.04 34.11
C ASP A 295 -0.97 18.05 33.18
N GLU A 296 0.04 17.39 33.74
CA GLU A 296 0.86 16.37 33.12
C GLU A 296 0.00 15.15 32.76
N GLU A 297 -0.42 15.02 31.50
CA GLU A 297 -0.76 13.71 30.95
C GLU A 297 0.54 13.01 30.53
N GLN A 298 1.04 12.22 31.48
CA GLN A 298 1.83 11.03 31.26
C GLN A 298 1.21 10.26 30.08
N VAL A 299 1.90 10.18 28.93
CA VAL A 299 1.51 9.26 27.86
C VAL A 299 1.84 7.85 28.35
N ASP A 300 0.88 7.29 29.07
CA ASP A 300 0.76 5.86 29.30
C ASP A 300 0.52 5.20 27.93
N LEU A 301 1.18 4.08 27.67
CA LEU A 301 0.93 3.26 26.48
C LEU A 301 -0.36 2.44 26.67
N THR A 302 -1.44 3.10 27.09
CA THR A 302 -2.78 2.57 26.93
C THR A 302 -3.17 2.75 25.46
N LEU A 303 -3.43 1.62 24.82
CA LEU A 303 -3.92 1.44 23.47
C LEU A 303 -5.39 1.93 23.33
N GLU A 304 -5.65 3.17 23.73
CA GLU A 304 -6.87 3.90 23.43
C GLU A 304 -6.44 5.00 22.45
N GLU A 305 -6.89 5.10 21.20
CA GLU A 305 -8.16 4.66 20.66
C GLU A 305 -8.14 5.08 19.18
N TYR A 306 -8.35 4.18 18.21
CA TYR A 306 -8.43 4.58 16.79
C TYR A 306 -9.64 5.52 16.63
N ALA A 307 -9.41 6.83 16.44
CA ALA A 307 -10.39 7.88 16.72
C ALA A 307 -11.79 7.66 16.13
N SER A 308 -11.90 7.10 14.91
CA SER A 308 -13.23 6.86 14.33
C SER A 308 -14.00 5.73 15.03
N ALA A 309 -13.31 4.72 15.56
CA ALA A 309 -13.93 3.56 16.19
C ALA A 309 -14.72 3.93 17.48
N ASN A 310 -14.44 5.08 18.08
CA ASN A 310 -15.07 5.54 19.34
C ASN A 310 -16.16 6.58 19.12
N LEU A 311 -16.39 7.00 17.88
CA LEU A 311 -17.48 7.91 17.54
C LEU A 311 -18.85 7.33 17.91
N ASN A 312 -18.99 6.01 17.80
CA ASN A 312 -20.14 5.21 18.25
C ASN A 312 -21.51 5.81 17.87
N TRP A 313 -21.66 6.24 16.62
CA TRP A 313 -22.85 6.96 16.15
C TRP A 313 -24.09 6.07 16.10
N SER A 314 -25.14 6.45 16.84
CA SER A 314 -26.46 5.79 16.82
C SER A 314 -27.39 6.29 15.71
N SER A 315 -27.03 7.39 15.04
CA SER A 315 -27.76 7.98 13.90
C SER A 315 -26.86 8.12 12.69
N THR A 316 -27.46 8.15 11.50
CA THR A 316 -26.72 8.29 10.25
C THR A 316 -26.09 9.70 10.18
N PRO A 317 -24.77 9.82 9.95
CA PRO A 317 -24.10 11.11 9.87
C PRO A 317 -24.55 11.89 8.63
N LYS A 318 -24.33 13.21 8.64
CA LYS A 318 -24.42 14.01 7.42
C LYS A 318 -23.24 13.65 6.52
N PHE A 319 -23.53 13.32 5.26
CA PHE A 319 -22.52 13.03 4.25
C PHE A 319 -21.96 14.30 3.62
N THR A 320 -20.95 14.11 2.76
CA THR A 320 -20.25 15.24 2.15
C THR A 320 -21.11 15.95 1.11
N ASP A 321 -20.75 17.20 0.81
CA ASP A 321 -21.34 17.90 -0.34
C ASP A 321 -20.66 17.43 -1.62
N LEU A 322 -21.43 16.88 -2.55
CA LEU A 322 -20.91 16.35 -3.82
C LEU A 322 -20.28 17.45 -4.70
N GLU A 323 -20.70 18.71 -4.55
CA GLU A 323 -20.12 19.84 -5.30
C GLU A 323 -18.66 20.13 -4.92
N ASN A 324 -18.18 19.56 -3.80
CA ASN A 324 -16.82 19.74 -3.29
C ASN A 324 -15.84 18.68 -3.80
N TRP A 325 -16.29 17.60 -4.45
CA TRP A 325 -15.41 16.54 -4.95
C TRP A 325 -14.85 16.84 -6.35
N ARG A 326 -13.59 16.48 -6.59
CA ARG A 326 -12.90 16.57 -7.89
C ARG A 326 -12.15 15.28 -8.21
N LEU A 327 -12.26 14.82 -9.44
CA LEU A 327 -11.43 13.76 -9.99
C LEU A 327 -10.17 14.38 -10.61
N LYS A 328 -9.00 13.93 -10.14
CA LYS A 328 -7.72 14.18 -10.79
C LYS A 328 -7.32 12.98 -11.62
N VAL A 329 -6.92 13.24 -12.86
CA VAL A 329 -6.29 12.26 -13.73
C VAL A 329 -4.84 12.62 -14.04
N ASP A 330 -3.97 11.62 -14.14
CA ASP A 330 -2.55 11.79 -14.49
C ASP A 330 -2.01 10.49 -15.11
N GLU A 331 -1.79 10.49 -16.43
CA GLU A 331 -1.43 9.27 -17.20
C GLU A 331 -2.34 8.07 -16.88
N GLY A 332 -3.65 8.29 -16.76
CA GLY A 332 -4.64 7.28 -16.39
C GLY A 332 -4.81 7.06 -14.89
N ARG A 333 -3.91 7.51 -14.01
CA ARG A 333 -4.09 7.42 -12.56
C ARG A 333 -5.30 8.26 -12.15
N GLN A 334 -6.26 7.66 -11.44
CA GLN A 334 -7.49 8.32 -11.01
C GLN A 334 -7.49 8.49 -9.49
N THR A 335 -7.68 9.72 -9.01
CA THR A 335 -7.79 10.01 -7.55
C THR A 335 -8.83 11.07 -7.28
N TRP A 336 -9.66 10.85 -6.26
CA TRP A 336 -10.72 11.78 -5.85
C TRP A 336 -10.27 12.67 -4.69
N HIS A 337 -10.55 13.98 -4.79
CA HIS A 337 -10.13 15.00 -3.84
C HIS A 337 -11.33 15.81 -3.35
N TYR A 338 -11.43 16.01 -2.03
CA TYR A 338 -12.48 16.82 -1.42
C TYR A 338 -11.97 18.22 -1.08
N LEU A 339 -12.60 19.25 -1.64
CA LEU A 339 -12.24 20.65 -1.46
C LEU A 339 -13.04 21.28 -0.31
N THR A 340 -12.36 21.92 0.64
CA THR A 340 -12.99 22.45 1.86
C THR A 340 -13.26 23.95 1.80
N THR A 341 -12.56 24.70 0.94
CA THR A 341 -12.69 26.16 0.86
C THR A 341 -13.22 26.66 -0.48
N ASP A 342 -13.93 27.78 -0.45
CA ASP A 342 -14.44 28.46 -1.65
C ASP A 342 -13.32 28.84 -2.63
N GLU A 343 -12.15 29.19 -2.11
CA GLU A 343 -10.96 29.51 -2.91
C GLU A 343 -10.47 28.29 -3.69
N GLN A 344 -10.42 27.11 -3.06
CA GLN A 344 -10.08 25.86 -3.73
C GLN A 344 -11.10 25.53 -4.83
N ARG A 345 -12.41 25.70 -4.55
CA ARG A 345 -13.47 25.43 -5.53
C ARG A 345 -13.40 26.36 -6.74
N LYS A 346 -13.03 27.62 -6.53
CA LYS A 346 -12.81 28.59 -7.62
C LYS A 346 -11.57 28.26 -8.44
N ALA A 347 -10.50 27.77 -7.79
CA ALA A 347 -9.25 27.40 -8.46
C ALA A 347 -9.37 26.09 -9.26
N TRP A 348 -10.20 25.14 -8.80
CA TRP A 348 -10.47 23.87 -9.47
C TRP A 348 -11.99 23.68 -9.55
N PRO A 349 -12.65 24.21 -10.60
CA PRO A 349 -14.09 24.03 -10.80
C PRO A 349 -14.44 22.58 -11.19
N GLN A 350 -15.68 22.14 -10.93
CA GLN A 350 -16.14 20.82 -11.39
C GLN A 350 -16.24 20.77 -12.90
N THR A 351 -15.74 19.68 -13.45
CA THR A 351 -15.85 19.31 -14.86
C THR A 351 -17.16 18.56 -15.13
N ILE A 352 -17.46 18.29 -16.41
CA ILE A 352 -18.64 17.49 -16.78
C ILE A 352 -18.47 16.04 -16.29
N TRP A 353 -17.28 15.47 -16.39
CA TRP A 353 -17.04 14.10 -15.93
C TRP A 353 -17.03 13.97 -14.40
N ASP A 354 -16.62 15.01 -13.66
CA ASP A 354 -16.83 15.05 -12.20
C ASP A 354 -18.32 14.90 -11.88
N LYS A 355 -19.15 15.76 -12.47
CA LYS A 355 -20.59 15.78 -12.22
C LYS A 355 -21.26 14.48 -12.63
N TYR A 356 -20.95 13.95 -13.81
CA TYR A 356 -21.49 12.68 -14.30
C TYR A 356 -21.15 11.53 -13.33
N SER A 357 -19.88 11.41 -12.92
CA SER A 357 -19.44 10.34 -12.02
C SER A 357 -20.09 10.44 -10.63
N LEU A 358 -20.36 11.66 -10.17
CA LEU A 358 -21.03 11.93 -8.89
C LEU A 358 -22.56 11.81 -8.96
N GLY A 359 -23.14 11.61 -10.15
CA GLY A 359 -24.60 11.64 -10.37
C GLY A 359 -25.22 13.03 -10.21
N LEU A 360 -24.44 14.09 -10.35
CA LEU A 360 -24.92 15.47 -10.38
C LEU A 360 -25.47 15.80 -11.77
N PRO A 361 -26.43 16.75 -11.88
CA PRO A 361 -26.93 17.22 -13.16
C PRO A 361 -25.79 17.71 -14.06
N ILE A 362 -25.73 17.18 -15.27
CA ILE A 362 -24.86 17.67 -16.35
C ILE A 362 -25.72 18.47 -17.32
N ASP A 363 -25.40 19.74 -17.53
CA ASP A 363 -26.14 20.63 -18.43
C ASP A 363 -25.77 20.31 -19.89
N VAL A 364 -26.21 19.15 -20.37
CA VAL A 364 -26.02 18.69 -21.75
C VAL A 364 -27.33 18.85 -22.54
N PRO A 365 -27.28 19.40 -23.77
CA PRO A 365 -28.49 19.59 -24.57
C PRO A 365 -29.04 18.25 -25.08
N ASP A 366 -30.36 18.20 -25.26
CA ASP A 366 -31.01 17.12 -26.00
C ASP A 366 -30.48 17.06 -27.44
N LEU A 367 -30.30 15.84 -27.93
CA LEU A 367 -29.92 15.54 -29.30
C LEU A 367 -31.17 15.14 -30.11
N PRO A 368 -31.18 15.34 -31.44
CA PRO A 368 -32.25 14.84 -32.29
C PRO A 368 -32.45 13.33 -32.11
N THR A 369 -33.71 12.88 -31.99
CA THR A 369 -34.01 11.45 -31.92
C THR A 369 -33.46 10.74 -33.16
N PRO A 370 -32.58 9.73 -33.00
CA PRO A 370 -31.96 9.08 -34.13
C PRO A 370 -32.98 8.27 -34.91
N THR A 371 -32.93 8.37 -36.24
CA THR A 371 -33.75 7.58 -37.16
C THR A 371 -32.95 6.46 -37.83
N THR A 372 -31.62 6.53 -37.77
CA THR A 372 -30.70 5.53 -38.31
C THR A 372 -29.70 5.02 -37.25
N PRO A 373 -29.11 3.84 -37.46
CA PRO A 373 -28.07 3.32 -36.57
C PRO A 373 -26.86 4.24 -36.41
N LEU A 374 -26.35 4.86 -37.49
CA LEU A 374 -25.21 5.78 -37.40
C LEU A 374 -25.57 7.10 -36.70
N GLU A 375 -26.80 7.59 -36.85
CA GLU A 375 -27.27 8.73 -36.04
C GLU A 375 -27.28 8.38 -34.56
N SER A 376 -27.73 7.17 -34.20
CA SER A 376 -27.71 6.70 -32.80
C SER A 376 -26.29 6.52 -32.27
N ALA A 377 -25.38 5.96 -33.08
CA ALA A 377 -23.95 5.84 -32.73
C ALA A 377 -23.30 7.21 -32.53
N ARG A 378 -23.61 8.18 -33.41
CA ARG A 378 -23.14 9.56 -33.30
C ARG A 378 -23.66 10.23 -32.05
N ASN A 379 -24.96 10.12 -31.75
CA ASN A 379 -25.53 10.67 -30.52
C ASN A 379 -24.88 10.06 -29.27
N GLY A 380 -24.65 8.74 -29.29
CA GLY A 380 -23.96 8.01 -28.22
C GLY A 380 -22.56 8.54 -27.98
N PHE A 381 -21.79 8.70 -29.05
CA PHE A 381 -20.45 9.25 -28.94
C PHE A 381 -20.44 10.74 -28.62
N GLU A 382 -21.42 11.52 -29.08
CA GLU A 382 -21.55 12.95 -28.78
C GLU A 382 -21.76 13.20 -27.28
N PHE A 383 -22.50 12.32 -26.61
CA PHE A 383 -22.55 12.29 -25.16
C PHE A 383 -21.20 11.84 -24.57
N TYR A 384 -20.71 10.67 -24.99
CA TYR A 384 -19.57 10.02 -24.37
C TYR A 384 -18.26 10.82 -24.51
N ARG A 385 -18.02 11.51 -25.63
CA ARG A 385 -16.85 12.38 -25.84
C ARG A 385 -16.71 13.49 -24.81
N ARG A 386 -17.80 13.91 -24.17
CA ARG A 386 -17.82 14.95 -23.12
C ARG A 386 -17.29 14.42 -21.79
N LEU A 387 -17.27 13.09 -21.65
CA LEU A 387 -16.71 12.38 -20.50
C LEU A 387 -15.24 11.99 -20.70
N GLN A 388 -14.67 12.24 -21.89
CA GLN A 388 -13.24 12.00 -22.14
C GLN A 388 -12.42 12.97 -21.28
N THR A 389 -11.53 12.41 -20.47
CA THR A 389 -10.69 13.17 -19.55
C THR A 389 -9.60 13.94 -20.29
N GLU A 390 -8.92 14.85 -19.59
CA GLU A 390 -7.88 15.70 -20.19
C GLU A 390 -6.69 14.92 -20.79
N ASP A 391 -6.34 13.78 -20.21
CA ASP A 391 -5.28 12.86 -20.68
C ASP A 391 -5.76 11.85 -21.73
N GLY A 392 -7.02 11.94 -22.18
CA GLY A 392 -7.52 11.25 -23.38
C GLY A 392 -8.24 9.92 -23.16
N HIS A 393 -8.30 9.41 -21.94
CA HIS A 393 -9.05 8.19 -21.61
C HIS A 393 -10.48 8.51 -21.11
N TRP A 394 -11.19 7.47 -20.67
CA TRP A 394 -12.45 7.59 -19.95
C TRP A 394 -12.28 7.02 -18.56
N SER A 395 -12.58 7.84 -17.55
CA SER A 395 -12.62 7.38 -16.18
C SER A 395 -13.94 6.68 -15.87
N GLY A 396 -13.94 5.78 -14.90
CA GLY A 396 -15.13 5.02 -14.55
C GLY A 396 -14.97 4.25 -13.26
N GLU A 397 -16.10 3.97 -12.61
CA GLU A 397 -16.13 3.01 -11.52
C GLU A 397 -15.75 1.62 -12.02
N TYR A 398 -15.05 0.88 -11.17
CA TYR A 398 -14.70 -0.52 -11.39
C TYR A 398 -14.90 -1.32 -10.11
N GLY A 399 -15.97 -1.00 -9.37
CA GLY A 399 -16.38 -1.65 -8.13
C GLY A 399 -17.30 -2.86 -8.37
N GLY A 400 -17.93 -3.34 -7.30
CA GLY A 400 -18.83 -4.49 -7.33
C GLY A 400 -18.55 -5.50 -6.23
N PRO A 401 -17.30 -5.98 -6.05
CA PRO A 401 -16.96 -6.89 -4.97
C PRO A 401 -17.09 -6.21 -3.58
N MET A 402 -17.76 -6.89 -2.64
CA MET A 402 -18.12 -6.33 -1.32
C MET A 402 -17.16 -6.74 -0.19
N PHE A 403 -16.03 -7.36 -0.53
CA PHE A 403 -14.97 -7.75 0.43
C PHE A 403 -13.71 -6.89 0.33
N LEU A 404 -13.68 -5.88 -0.56
CA LEU A 404 -12.51 -5.01 -0.78
C LEU A 404 -12.38 -3.94 0.30
N ILE A 405 -13.44 -3.14 0.51
CA ILE A 405 -13.49 -2.08 1.53
C ILE A 405 -13.14 -2.61 2.92
N PRO A 406 -13.69 -3.76 3.38
CA PRO A 406 -13.34 -4.27 4.70
C PRO A 406 -11.84 -4.53 4.90
N GLY A 407 -11.15 -5.12 3.92
CA GLY A 407 -9.70 -5.35 4.03
C GLY A 407 -8.93 -4.04 4.17
N LEU A 408 -9.27 -3.03 3.37
CA LEU A 408 -8.68 -1.70 3.46
C LEU A 408 -8.91 -1.05 4.84
N ILE A 409 -10.15 -1.08 5.33
CA ILE A 409 -10.55 -0.44 6.60
C ILE A 409 -9.94 -1.16 7.81
N ILE A 410 -9.89 -2.48 7.78
CA ILE A 410 -9.19 -3.27 8.80
C ILE A 410 -7.70 -2.92 8.81
N THR A 411 -7.05 -2.81 7.65
CA THR A 411 -5.66 -2.36 7.60
C THR A 411 -5.47 -0.96 8.17
N HIS A 412 -6.34 0.00 7.82
CA HIS A 412 -6.31 1.35 8.40
C HIS A 412 -6.36 1.35 9.93
N TYR A 413 -7.22 0.50 10.52
CA TYR A 413 -7.31 0.32 11.96
C TYR A 413 -6.02 -0.25 12.55
N ILE A 414 -5.54 -1.39 12.01
CA ILE A 414 -4.36 -2.10 12.50
C ILE A 414 -3.12 -1.21 12.47
N THR A 415 -2.93 -0.43 11.39
CA THR A 415 -1.75 0.43 11.23
C THR A 415 -1.86 1.77 11.97
N GLY A 416 -3.02 2.06 12.55
CA GLY A 416 -3.32 3.37 13.15
C GLY A 416 -3.31 4.51 12.14
N THR A 417 -3.56 4.22 10.85
CA THR A 417 -3.55 5.22 9.78
C THR A 417 -4.92 5.88 9.70
N PRO A 418 -5.05 7.20 9.92
CA PRO A 418 -6.34 7.87 9.87
C PRO A 418 -6.92 7.80 8.45
N ILE A 419 -8.24 7.58 8.38
CA ILE A 419 -8.98 7.71 7.13
C ILE A 419 -9.38 9.18 6.99
N PRO A 420 -9.09 9.85 5.85
CA PRO A 420 -9.56 11.21 5.62
C PRO A 420 -11.08 11.30 5.83
N GLU A 421 -11.54 12.33 6.54
CA GLU A 421 -12.93 12.38 7.01
C GLU A 421 -13.96 12.30 5.86
N ALA A 422 -13.72 13.02 4.76
CA ALA A 422 -14.60 12.98 3.59
C ALA A 422 -14.68 11.56 2.99
N MET A 423 -13.54 10.88 2.85
CA MET A 423 -13.48 9.48 2.40
C MET A 423 -14.23 8.55 3.36
N ARG A 424 -14.04 8.70 4.69
CA ARG A 424 -14.71 7.90 5.71
C ARG A 424 -16.24 8.03 5.62
N LEU A 425 -16.75 9.25 5.51
CA LEU A 425 -18.19 9.52 5.40
C LEU A 425 -18.77 8.91 4.12
N GLU A 426 -18.06 9.01 3.00
CA GLU A 426 -18.54 8.49 1.72
C GLU A 426 -18.45 6.98 1.59
N LEU A 427 -17.48 6.33 2.25
CA LEU A 427 -17.44 4.87 2.38
C LEU A 427 -18.60 4.35 3.24
N ILE A 428 -18.93 5.05 4.33
CA ILE A 428 -20.14 4.76 5.12
C ILE A 428 -21.38 4.89 4.23
N ARG A 429 -21.51 5.98 3.46
CA ARG A 429 -22.65 6.21 2.56
C ARG A 429 -22.83 5.06 1.57
N TYR A 430 -21.73 4.63 0.94
CA TYR A 430 -21.75 3.53 -0.01
C TYR A 430 -22.22 2.22 0.63
N LEU A 431 -21.60 1.82 1.75
CA LEU A 431 -21.97 0.56 2.41
C LEU A 431 -23.42 0.56 2.88
N LEU A 432 -23.92 1.68 3.42
CA LEU A 432 -25.34 1.80 3.83
C LEU A 432 -26.29 1.72 2.63
N ASN A 433 -25.95 2.36 1.51
CA ASN A 433 -26.77 2.30 0.29
C ASN A 433 -26.77 0.91 -0.37
N ARG A 434 -25.67 0.16 -0.22
CA ARG A 434 -25.52 -1.21 -0.74
C ARG A 434 -26.00 -2.30 0.21
N ALA A 435 -26.46 -1.94 1.41
CA ALA A 435 -27.10 -2.91 2.30
C ALA A 435 -28.38 -3.44 1.65
N GLU A 436 -28.63 -4.73 1.76
CA GLU A 436 -29.87 -5.33 1.28
C GLU A 436 -31.06 -4.69 2.04
N LYS A 437 -32.11 -4.31 1.31
CA LYS A 437 -33.17 -3.45 1.84
C LYS A 437 -34.02 -4.17 2.89
N ASP A 438 -34.23 -5.47 2.77
CA ASP A 438 -35.11 -6.27 3.62
C ASP A 438 -34.39 -6.87 4.82
N ASP A 439 -33.14 -7.31 4.68
CA ASP A 439 -32.37 -7.97 5.74
C ASP A 439 -31.14 -7.18 6.22
N GLY A 440 -30.73 -6.10 5.53
CA GLY A 440 -29.63 -5.23 5.96
C GLY A 440 -28.24 -5.86 5.89
N GLY A 441 -28.10 -7.05 5.30
CA GLY A 441 -26.83 -7.72 5.09
C GLY A 441 -26.16 -7.31 3.77
N TRP A 442 -25.05 -7.99 3.47
CA TRP A 442 -24.31 -7.83 2.22
C TRP A 442 -23.85 -9.19 1.69
N GLY A 443 -23.85 -9.34 0.38
CA GLY A 443 -23.28 -10.51 -0.30
C GLY A 443 -21.80 -10.37 -0.60
N ILE A 444 -21.28 -11.27 -1.44
CA ILE A 444 -19.89 -11.23 -1.93
C ILE A 444 -19.65 -10.13 -2.98
N HIS A 445 -20.71 -9.70 -3.68
CA HIS A 445 -20.74 -8.56 -4.61
C HIS A 445 -22.10 -7.83 -4.53
N ILE A 446 -22.24 -6.67 -5.18
CA ILE A 446 -23.41 -5.79 -5.08
C ILE A 446 -24.75 -6.37 -5.57
N GLU A 447 -24.74 -7.42 -6.40
CA GLU A 447 -25.96 -8.14 -6.84
C GLU A 447 -26.17 -9.48 -6.10
N GLY A 448 -25.26 -9.80 -5.18
CA GLY A 448 -25.25 -11.06 -4.44
C GLY A 448 -26.22 -11.00 -3.25
N VAL A 449 -26.76 -12.17 -2.88
CA VAL A 449 -27.57 -12.33 -1.67
C VAL A 449 -26.71 -12.13 -0.41
N SER A 450 -27.32 -11.73 0.70
CA SER A 450 -26.63 -11.58 1.99
C SER A 450 -25.93 -12.87 2.42
N THR A 451 -24.64 -12.79 2.71
CA THR A 451 -23.83 -13.93 3.17
C THR A 451 -23.11 -13.63 4.48
N VAL A 452 -22.51 -14.65 5.11
CA VAL A 452 -21.71 -14.43 6.34
C VAL A 452 -20.48 -13.60 6.00
N PHE A 453 -19.83 -13.88 4.87
CA PHE A 453 -18.63 -13.16 4.44
C PHE A 453 -18.89 -11.67 4.22
N GLY A 454 -19.87 -11.34 3.38
CA GLY A 454 -20.21 -9.95 3.07
C GLY A 454 -20.73 -9.22 4.30
N THR A 455 -21.63 -9.85 5.06
CA THR A 455 -22.28 -9.18 6.20
C THR A 455 -21.33 -8.92 7.36
N ALA A 456 -20.54 -9.93 7.78
CA ALA A 456 -19.62 -9.76 8.89
C ALA A 456 -18.54 -8.71 8.60
N LEU A 457 -17.93 -8.76 7.41
CA LEU A 457 -16.83 -7.85 7.07
C LEU A 457 -17.29 -6.41 6.88
N ASN A 458 -18.43 -6.17 6.22
CA ASN A 458 -18.96 -4.82 6.06
C ASN A 458 -19.50 -4.25 7.37
N TYR A 459 -20.08 -5.09 8.24
CA TYR A 459 -20.42 -4.70 9.61
C TYR A 459 -19.19 -4.21 10.37
N VAL A 460 -18.09 -4.99 10.36
CA VAL A 460 -16.83 -4.60 11.01
C VAL A 460 -16.27 -3.30 10.43
N ALA A 461 -16.29 -3.13 9.10
CA ALA A 461 -15.83 -1.90 8.45
C ALA A 461 -16.63 -0.68 8.92
N LEU A 462 -17.97 -0.78 8.98
CA LEU A 462 -18.83 0.30 9.47
C LEU A 462 -18.58 0.62 10.96
N ARG A 463 -18.36 -0.40 11.80
CA ARG A 463 -18.00 -0.21 13.22
C ARG A 463 -16.67 0.55 13.35
N ILE A 464 -15.64 0.16 12.60
CA ILE A 464 -14.33 0.84 12.59
C ILE A 464 -14.48 2.30 12.13
N MET A 465 -15.30 2.55 11.11
CA MET A 465 -15.53 3.90 10.58
C MET A 465 -16.42 4.76 11.48
N GLY A 466 -17.01 4.20 12.54
CA GLY A 466 -17.62 4.92 13.65
C GLY A 466 -19.13 4.77 13.83
N LEU A 467 -19.80 3.91 13.06
CA LEU A 467 -21.19 3.57 13.35
C LEU A 467 -21.25 2.72 14.63
N GLY A 468 -22.17 3.05 15.53
CA GLY A 468 -22.41 2.31 16.76
C GLY A 468 -23.20 1.02 16.54
N PRO A 469 -23.14 0.06 17.47
CA PRO A 469 -23.85 -1.21 17.34
C PRO A 469 -25.37 -1.06 17.42
N ASP A 470 -25.86 0.06 17.97
CA ASP A 470 -27.29 0.38 18.11
C ASP A 470 -27.85 1.19 16.93
N HIS A 471 -27.02 1.59 15.97
CA HIS A 471 -27.51 2.22 14.75
C HIS A 471 -28.50 1.27 14.04
N PRO A 472 -29.66 1.74 13.52
CA PRO A 472 -30.69 0.87 12.96
C PRO A 472 -30.20 -0.10 11.89
N ALA A 473 -29.33 0.36 10.98
CA ALA A 473 -28.71 -0.49 9.96
C ALA A 473 -27.77 -1.56 10.57
N MET A 474 -27.06 -1.23 11.66
CA MET A 474 -26.13 -2.15 12.32
C MET A 474 -26.88 -3.22 13.12
N VAL A 475 -27.97 -2.85 13.81
CA VAL A 475 -28.86 -3.82 14.47
C VAL A 475 -29.41 -4.82 13.46
N LYS A 476 -29.84 -4.33 12.30
CA LYS A 476 -30.39 -5.15 11.22
C LYS A 476 -29.34 -6.11 10.65
N ALA A 477 -28.17 -5.57 10.29
CA ALA A 477 -27.02 -6.34 9.80
C ALA A 477 -26.56 -7.42 10.80
N ARG A 478 -26.42 -7.07 12.09
CA ARG A 478 -26.06 -8.03 13.15
C ARG A 478 -27.11 -9.13 13.30
N GLY A 479 -28.40 -8.76 13.25
CA GLY A 479 -29.51 -9.71 13.27
C GLY A 479 -29.45 -10.69 12.10
N THR A 480 -29.11 -10.21 10.89
CA THR A 480 -28.92 -11.06 9.71
C THR A 480 -27.69 -11.95 9.82
N LEU A 481 -26.55 -11.41 10.27
CA LEU A 481 -25.35 -12.19 10.54
C LEU A 481 -25.63 -13.34 11.51
N HIS A 482 -26.35 -13.08 12.60
CA HIS A 482 -26.71 -14.10 13.60
C HIS A 482 -27.67 -15.14 13.03
N LYS A 483 -28.65 -14.75 12.21
CA LYS A 483 -29.52 -15.70 11.49
C LYS A 483 -28.76 -16.62 10.55
N LEU A 484 -27.66 -16.13 9.97
CA LEU A 484 -26.77 -16.91 9.09
C LEU A 484 -25.76 -17.78 9.86
N GLY A 485 -25.76 -17.73 11.20
CA GLY A 485 -24.91 -18.56 12.06
C GLY A 485 -23.74 -17.83 12.74
N GLY A 486 -23.64 -16.50 12.57
CA GLY A 486 -22.55 -15.70 13.15
C GLY A 486 -21.22 -15.83 12.39
N ALA A 487 -20.21 -15.07 12.83
CA ALA A 487 -18.91 -15.00 12.17
C ALA A 487 -18.01 -16.24 12.36
N SER A 488 -18.40 -17.23 13.18
CA SER A 488 -17.63 -18.48 13.35
C SER A 488 -17.58 -19.32 12.07
N ALA A 489 -18.60 -19.21 11.21
CA ALA A 489 -18.71 -19.90 9.93
C ALA A 489 -18.34 -19.02 8.72
N ILE A 490 -17.62 -17.92 8.94
CA ILE A 490 -17.16 -17.06 7.83
C ILE A 490 -16.13 -17.81 6.94
N PRO A 491 -16.06 -17.59 5.61
CA PRO A 491 -15.03 -18.20 4.76
C PRO A 491 -13.59 -17.83 5.14
N ALA A 492 -12.60 -18.59 4.65
CA ALA A 492 -11.19 -18.51 5.03
C ALA A 492 -10.59 -17.10 4.90
N TRP A 493 -10.92 -16.35 3.84
CA TRP A 493 -10.45 -14.97 3.69
C TRP A 493 -11.04 -14.04 4.76
N GLY A 494 -12.29 -14.27 5.17
CA GLY A 494 -12.91 -13.57 6.30
C GLY A 494 -12.28 -13.95 7.63
N LYS A 495 -12.00 -15.24 7.85
CA LYS A 495 -11.28 -15.72 9.05
C LYS A 495 -9.92 -15.04 9.16
N PHE A 496 -9.19 -14.93 8.06
CA PHE A 496 -7.91 -14.23 8.01
C PHE A 496 -8.04 -12.77 8.45
N TRP A 497 -8.97 -12.00 7.88
CA TRP A 497 -9.13 -10.58 8.21
C TRP A 497 -9.58 -10.37 9.67
N LEU A 498 -10.52 -11.18 10.15
CA LEU A 498 -10.96 -11.11 11.55
C LEU A 498 -9.86 -11.56 12.53
N ALA A 499 -9.00 -12.50 12.13
CA ALA A 499 -7.86 -12.93 12.95
C ALA A 499 -6.74 -11.88 12.97
N ALA A 500 -6.47 -11.22 11.84
CA ALA A 500 -5.56 -10.07 11.77
C ALA A 500 -6.06 -8.89 12.61
N LEU A 501 -7.38 -8.68 12.68
CA LEU A 501 -8.01 -7.68 13.57
C LEU A 501 -8.01 -8.10 15.05
N GLY A 502 -7.72 -9.37 15.37
CA GLY A 502 -7.73 -9.89 16.74
C GLY A 502 -9.13 -10.24 17.26
N VAL A 503 -10.14 -10.35 16.40
CA VAL A 503 -11.53 -10.68 16.76
C VAL A 503 -11.95 -12.08 16.31
N TYR A 504 -11.01 -12.90 15.85
CA TYR A 504 -11.15 -14.34 15.54
C TYR A 504 -9.81 -15.02 15.91
N ASP A 505 -9.81 -16.23 16.47
CA ASP A 505 -8.55 -16.89 16.85
C ASP A 505 -7.89 -17.58 15.64
N TRP A 506 -6.58 -17.38 15.45
CA TRP A 506 -5.79 -18.03 14.41
C TRP A 506 -5.88 -19.57 14.41
N LYS A 507 -6.22 -20.20 15.54
CA LYS A 507 -6.49 -21.65 15.62
C LYS A 507 -7.65 -22.08 14.75
N GLY A 508 -8.63 -21.20 14.51
CA GLY A 508 -9.75 -21.47 13.63
C GLY A 508 -9.48 -21.18 12.16
N VAL A 509 -8.24 -20.83 11.79
CA VAL A 509 -7.81 -20.61 10.40
C VAL A 509 -7.03 -21.84 9.92
N ASN A 510 -7.34 -22.34 8.72
CA ASN A 510 -6.55 -23.40 8.10
C ASN A 510 -5.11 -22.92 7.84
N PRO A 511 -4.09 -23.79 7.92
CA PRO A 511 -2.70 -23.37 7.74
C PRO A 511 -2.38 -22.77 6.37
N ILE A 512 -1.59 -21.69 6.38
CA ILE A 512 -1.12 -20.98 5.18
C ILE A 512 0.41 -20.96 5.19
N PRO A 513 1.07 -22.07 4.79
CA PRO A 513 2.49 -22.27 5.01
C PRO A 513 3.36 -21.41 4.08
N PRO A 514 4.16 -20.45 4.58
CA PRO A 514 5.12 -19.71 3.76
C PRO A 514 6.24 -20.62 3.22
N GLU A 515 6.42 -21.81 3.80
CA GLU A 515 7.44 -22.77 3.37
C GLU A 515 7.28 -23.25 1.92
N LEU A 516 6.11 -23.08 1.32
CA LEU A 516 5.89 -23.33 -0.11
C LEU A 516 6.77 -22.44 -1.01
N TRP A 517 7.14 -21.23 -0.56
CA TRP A 517 8.01 -20.32 -1.29
C TRP A 517 9.48 -20.78 -1.33
N ALA A 518 9.87 -21.73 -0.47
CA ALA A 518 11.19 -22.35 -0.50
C ALA A 518 11.28 -23.54 -1.47
N LEU A 519 10.16 -23.97 -2.07
CA LEU A 519 10.13 -25.10 -2.98
C LEU A 519 10.77 -24.77 -4.34
N PRO A 520 11.49 -25.72 -4.96
CA PRO A 520 11.97 -25.56 -6.33
C PRO A 520 10.81 -25.36 -7.30
N LYS A 521 10.96 -24.43 -8.26
CA LYS A 521 9.94 -24.12 -9.29
C LYS A 521 9.49 -25.34 -10.10
N ALA A 522 10.35 -26.36 -10.22
CA ALA A 522 10.03 -27.62 -10.90
C ALA A 522 8.90 -28.43 -10.22
N LEU A 523 8.59 -28.17 -8.95
CA LEU A 523 7.47 -28.80 -8.26
C LEU A 523 6.15 -28.08 -8.62
N PRO A 524 5.10 -28.80 -9.05
CA PRO A 524 3.82 -28.18 -9.42
C PRO A 524 3.20 -27.31 -8.33
N ILE A 525 3.38 -27.69 -7.06
CA ILE A 525 2.83 -26.97 -5.89
C ILE A 525 3.62 -25.70 -5.53
N CYS A 526 4.75 -25.42 -6.18
CA CYS A 526 5.49 -24.17 -5.97
C CYS A 526 4.59 -22.97 -6.34
N PRO A 527 4.45 -21.94 -5.48
CA PRO A 527 3.58 -20.80 -5.75
C PRO A 527 3.89 -20.02 -7.02
N GLY A 528 5.14 -20.09 -7.53
CA GLY A 528 5.52 -19.50 -8.81
C GLY A 528 4.82 -20.11 -10.04
N ASN A 529 4.13 -21.25 -9.87
CA ASN A 529 3.32 -21.91 -10.91
C ASN A 529 1.81 -21.66 -10.75
N TRP A 530 1.39 -20.99 -9.68
CA TRP A 530 -0.01 -20.67 -9.45
C TRP A 530 -0.42 -19.44 -10.24
N TRP A 531 -1.73 -19.28 -10.41
CA TRP A 531 -2.30 -18.06 -10.97
C TRP A 531 -1.82 -16.83 -10.19
N VAL A 532 -1.53 -15.75 -10.91
CA VAL A 532 -0.87 -14.56 -10.33
C VAL A 532 -1.67 -13.91 -9.20
N HIS A 533 -2.99 -13.77 -9.36
CA HIS A 533 -3.85 -13.22 -8.31
C HIS A 533 -3.83 -14.09 -7.05
N THR A 534 -3.95 -15.41 -7.20
CA THR A 534 -3.90 -16.35 -6.07
C THR A 534 -2.55 -16.27 -5.34
N ARG A 535 -1.42 -16.40 -6.05
CA ARG A 535 -0.12 -16.39 -5.35
C ARG A 535 0.15 -15.05 -4.66
N LEU A 536 -0.26 -13.92 -5.23
CA LEU A 536 0.00 -12.60 -4.66
C LEU A 536 -0.93 -12.24 -3.50
N VAL A 537 -2.10 -12.87 -3.38
CA VAL A 537 -2.93 -12.79 -2.16
C VAL A 537 -2.37 -13.70 -1.07
N TYR A 538 -2.06 -14.96 -1.41
CA TYR A 538 -1.56 -15.93 -0.42
C TYR A 538 -0.11 -15.65 0.04
N LEU A 539 0.65 -14.84 -0.70
CA LEU A 539 2.01 -14.40 -0.35
C LEU A 539 2.04 -13.63 0.99
N PRO A 540 1.45 -12.43 1.12
CA PRO A 540 1.40 -11.71 2.39
C PRO A 540 0.51 -12.40 3.43
N MET A 541 -0.55 -13.11 2.99
CA MET A 541 -1.43 -13.85 3.89
C MET A 541 -0.66 -14.94 4.66
N GLY A 542 0.20 -15.69 3.97
CA GLY A 542 1.07 -16.70 4.59
C GLY A 542 2.12 -16.10 5.52
N TYR A 543 2.66 -14.93 5.18
CA TYR A 543 3.59 -14.19 6.06
C TYR A 543 2.92 -13.80 7.39
N ILE A 544 1.75 -13.15 7.31
CA ILE A 544 0.96 -12.70 8.46
C ILE A 544 0.50 -13.89 9.29
N TYR A 545 -0.03 -14.94 8.64
CA TYR A 545 -0.45 -16.16 9.29
C TYR A 545 0.68 -16.79 10.08
N ALA A 546 1.83 -17.10 9.45
CA ALA A 546 2.93 -17.82 10.08
C ALA A 546 3.51 -17.12 11.32
N ARG A 547 3.37 -15.78 11.40
CA ARG A 547 3.76 -14.98 12.56
C ARG A 547 2.61 -14.68 13.53
N ARG A 548 1.38 -15.08 13.19
CA ARG A 548 0.15 -14.87 13.98
C ARG A 548 -0.04 -13.39 14.35
N LEU A 549 0.20 -12.51 13.38
CA LEU A 549 0.16 -11.06 13.59
C LEU A 549 -1.30 -10.61 13.72
N SER A 550 -1.66 -10.10 14.90
CA SER A 550 -2.99 -9.57 15.21
C SER A 550 -2.88 -8.17 15.81
N ALA A 551 -3.89 -7.34 15.59
CA ALA A 551 -4.07 -6.12 16.35
C ALA A 551 -4.14 -6.44 17.86
N PRO A 552 -3.64 -5.56 18.74
CA PRO A 552 -3.86 -5.68 20.17
C PRO A 552 -5.35 -5.67 20.52
N LEU A 553 -5.73 -6.37 21.59
CA LEU A 553 -7.08 -6.30 22.13
C LEU A 553 -7.32 -4.92 22.75
N THR A 554 -8.46 -4.32 22.39
CA THR A 554 -8.91 -2.99 22.82
C THR A 554 -10.38 -3.09 23.26
N THR A 555 -10.90 -2.08 23.96
CA THR A 555 -12.33 -2.02 24.31
C THR A 555 -13.22 -2.15 23.07
N PHE A 556 -12.83 -1.50 21.97
CA PHE A 556 -13.53 -1.61 20.69
C PHE A 556 -13.51 -3.03 20.12
N THR A 557 -12.33 -3.67 19.99
CA THR A 557 -12.25 -5.04 19.44
C THR A 557 -12.90 -6.07 20.37
N GLN A 558 -12.91 -5.83 21.68
CA GLN A 558 -13.69 -6.61 22.63
C GLN A 558 -15.20 -6.51 22.35
N SER A 559 -15.73 -5.31 22.10
CA SER A 559 -17.15 -5.16 21.71
C SER A 559 -17.49 -5.93 20.43
N LEU A 560 -16.60 -5.94 19.43
CA LEU A 560 -16.80 -6.74 18.21
C LEU A 560 -16.88 -8.25 18.51
N ARG A 561 -16.09 -8.76 19.48
CA ARG A 561 -16.18 -10.16 19.91
C ARG A 561 -17.51 -10.51 20.57
N GLU A 562 -18.22 -9.54 21.13
CA GLU A 562 -19.56 -9.71 21.70
C GLU A 562 -20.66 -9.56 20.64
N GLU A 563 -20.39 -8.79 19.58
CA GLU A 563 -21.36 -8.48 18.53
C GLU A 563 -21.40 -9.53 17.40
N LEU A 564 -20.27 -10.11 17.01
CA LEU A 564 -20.14 -10.90 15.78
C LEU A 564 -20.57 -12.38 15.90
N TYR A 565 -20.65 -12.90 17.13
CA TYR A 565 -20.83 -14.32 17.40
C TYR A 565 -22.15 -14.59 18.13
N ILE A 566 -22.73 -15.76 17.88
CA ILE A 566 -23.97 -16.22 18.52
C ILE A 566 -23.73 -16.85 19.90
N GLU A 567 -22.52 -17.33 20.14
CA GLU A 567 -22.06 -17.90 21.40
C GLU A 567 -20.96 -16.99 22.00
N PRO A 568 -20.75 -17.01 23.33
CA PRO A 568 -19.70 -16.23 23.96
C PRO A 568 -18.32 -16.54 23.35
N TYR A 569 -17.56 -15.51 22.97
CA TYR A 569 -16.29 -15.65 22.25
C TYR A 569 -15.32 -16.65 22.90
N ASP A 570 -15.16 -16.61 24.22
CA ASP A 570 -14.23 -17.47 24.95
C ASP A 570 -14.69 -18.94 25.05
N SER A 571 -15.95 -19.22 24.73
CA SER A 571 -16.50 -20.59 24.66
C SER A 571 -16.33 -21.24 23.28
N ILE A 572 -15.95 -20.47 22.26
CA ILE A 572 -15.80 -20.98 20.89
C ILE A 572 -14.63 -21.96 20.81
N HIS A 573 -14.92 -23.16 20.34
CA HIS A 573 -13.91 -24.16 20.03
C HIS A 573 -13.25 -23.83 18.68
N TRP A 574 -12.25 -22.96 18.67
CA TRP A 574 -11.63 -22.45 17.44
C TRP A 574 -11.09 -23.53 16.50
N ASP A 575 -10.48 -24.60 17.03
CA ASP A 575 -9.96 -25.70 16.21
C ASP A 575 -11.04 -26.36 15.33
N SER A 576 -12.29 -26.45 15.81
CA SER A 576 -13.40 -27.02 15.02
C SER A 576 -13.98 -26.04 13.99
N GLN A 577 -13.60 -24.77 14.05
CA GLN A 577 -14.09 -23.75 13.12
C GLN A 577 -13.27 -23.72 11.81
N ARG A 578 -12.12 -24.39 11.72
CA ARG A 578 -11.24 -24.36 10.52
C ARG A 578 -11.98 -24.65 9.21
N ASN A 579 -12.78 -25.71 9.19
CA ASN A 579 -13.59 -26.12 8.04
C ASN A 579 -15.08 -25.75 8.20
N ASN A 580 -15.43 -24.97 9.23
CA ASN A 580 -16.77 -24.42 9.36
C ASN A 580 -16.91 -23.23 8.40
N VAL A 581 -17.71 -23.39 7.35
CA VAL A 581 -18.04 -22.34 6.39
C VAL A 581 -19.54 -22.41 6.13
N ALA A 582 -20.21 -21.27 6.20
CA ALA A 582 -21.65 -21.19 5.99
C ALA A 582 -22.00 -21.65 4.57
N LYS A 583 -23.07 -22.46 4.46
CA LYS A 583 -23.47 -23.07 3.17
C LYS A 583 -23.78 -22.01 2.10
N ILE A 584 -24.28 -20.84 2.50
CA ILE A 584 -24.61 -19.75 1.58
C ILE A 584 -23.38 -19.11 0.93
N ASP A 585 -22.22 -19.17 1.59
CA ASP A 585 -20.95 -18.67 1.07
C ASP A 585 -20.20 -19.71 0.22
N LEU A 586 -20.54 -21.00 0.35
CA LEU A 586 -19.75 -22.09 -0.20
C LEU A 586 -20.03 -22.33 -1.68
N TYR A 587 -19.23 -21.73 -2.57
CA TYR A 587 -19.25 -21.96 -4.01
C TYR A 587 -18.42 -23.19 -4.41
N THR A 588 -17.19 -23.27 -3.91
CA THR A 588 -16.23 -24.36 -4.14
C THR A 588 -15.95 -25.08 -2.80
N PRO A 589 -16.67 -26.18 -2.48
CA PRO A 589 -16.33 -26.99 -1.32
C PRO A 589 -14.89 -27.52 -1.41
N HIS A 590 -14.21 -27.63 -0.27
CA HIS A 590 -12.91 -28.29 -0.24
C HIS A 590 -13.00 -29.70 -0.81
N SER A 591 -12.00 -30.07 -1.60
CA SER A 591 -11.84 -31.46 -1.99
C SER A 591 -11.41 -32.28 -0.77
N LYS A 592 -11.71 -33.59 -0.77
CA LYS A 592 -11.22 -34.50 0.26
C LYS A 592 -9.68 -34.48 0.42
N ILE A 593 -8.97 -34.22 -0.68
CA ILE A 593 -7.51 -34.09 -0.66
C ILE A 593 -7.12 -32.83 0.12
N MET A 594 -7.81 -31.71 -0.11
CA MET A 594 -7.55 -30.46 0.60
C MET A 594 -7.84 -30.60 2.10
N ASP A 595 -8.95 -31.25 2.48
CA ASP A 595 -9.25 -31.49 3.90
C ASP A 595 -8.18 -32.33 4.60
N VAL A 596 -7.71 -33.40 3.95
CA VAL A 596 -6.63 -34.25 4.48
C VAL A 596 -5.32 -33.45 4.60
N LEU A 597 -5.00 -32.62 3.61
CA LEU A 597 -3.83 -31.75 3.64
C LEU A 597 -3.93 -30.71 4.75
N ASN A 598 -5.08 -30.05 4.93
CA ASN A 598 -5.31 -29.09 6.02
C ASN A 598 -5.11 -29.73 7.40
N TYR A 599 -5.59 -30.96 7.59
CA TYR A 599 -5.36 -31.71 8.83
C TYR A 599 -3.87 -32.03 9.04
N GLY A 600 -3.19 -32.52 8.00
CA GLY A 600 -1.74 -32.77 8.05
C GLY A 600 -0.92 -31.51 8.31
N LEU A 601 -1.27 -30.40 7.66
CA LEU A 601 -0.64 -29.10 7.86
C LEU A 601 -0.86 -28.56 9.28
N THR A 602 -2.00 -28.85 9.90
CA THR A 602 -2.24 -28.47 11.31
C THR A 602 -1.24 -29.16 12.24
N TYR A 603 -0.92 -30.43 11.99
CA TYR A 603 0.13 -31.12 12.73
C TYR A 603 1.51 -30.52 12.42
N TYR A 604 1.80 -30.23 11.15
CA TYR A 604 3.04 -29.56 10.75
C TYR A 604 3.24 -28.20 11.43
N GLU A 605 2.18 -27.38 11.59
CA GLU A 605 2.25 -26.09 12.30
C GLU A 605 2.77 -26.22 13.74
N SER A 606 2.43 -27.32 14.41
CA SER A 606 2.95 -27.62 15.75
C SER A 606 4.46 -27.91 15.74
N LEU A 607 4.98 -28.52 14.67
CA LEU A 607 6.40 -28.79 14.49
C LEU A 607 7.16 -27.54 14.05
N ALA A 608 6.62 -26.78 13.10
CA ALA A 608 7.23 -25.58 12.56
C ALA A 608 7.39 -24.48 13.62
N THR A 609 6.47 -24.41 14.59
CA THR A 609 6.61 -23.54 15.77
C THR A 609 7.75 -24.00 16.70
N LYS A 610 7.97 -25.31 16.84
CA LYS A 610 9.04 -25.87 17.69
C LYS A 610 10.43 -25.82 17.05
N LEU A 611 10.49 -25.87 15.71
CA LEU A 611 11.72 -25.86 14.91
C LEU A 611 11.66 -24.72 13.87
N PRO A 612 11.83 -23.46 14.30
CA PRO A 612 11.51 -22.29 13.48
C PRO A 612 12.55 -22.00 12.39
N GLN A 613 13.66 -22.73 12.30
CA GLN A 613 14.74 -22.40 11.36
C GLN A 613 14.27 -22.40 9.90
N PHE A 614 13.49 -23.41 9.50
CA PHE A 614 12.95 -23.49 8.15
C PHE A 614 11.85 -22.44 7.91
N ARG A 615 10.99 -22.20 8.90
CA ARG A 615 9.98 -21.13 8.87
C ARG A 615 10.59 -19.75 8.71
N ASN A 616 11.64 -19.43 9.46
CA ASN A 616 12.34 -18.14 9.38
C ASN A 616 13.01 -17.95 8.01
N TYR A 617 13.58 -19.02 7.45
CA TYR A 617 14.11 -19.00 6.08
C TYR A 617 13.00 -18.74 5.04
N ALA A 618 11.87 -19.44 5.15
CA ALA A 618 10.72 -19.26 4.28
C ALA A 618 10.11 -17.86 4.39
N LEU A 619 9.99 -17.31 5.61
CA LEU A 619 9.52 -15.94 5.85
C LEU A 619 10.45 -14.91 5.21
N LYS A 620 11.77 -15.12 5.24
CA LYS A 620 12.72 -14.25 4.53
C LYS A 620 12.50 -14.27 3.03
N LEU A 621 12.34 -15.45 2.43
CA LEU A 621 12.04 -15.58 0.99
C LEU A 621 10.71 -14.92 0.63
N THR A 622 9.68 -15.13 1.46
CA THR A 622 8.35 -14.53 1.32
C THR A 622 8.44 -13.01 1.35
N LEU A 623 9.19 -12.44 2.31
CA LEU A 623 9.40 -11.00 2.40
C LEU A 623 10.16 -10.44 1.20
N ASP A 624 11.17 -11.15 0.70
CA ASP A 624 11.91 -10.74 -0.49
C ASP A 624 11.01 -10.72 -1.74
N GLN A 625 10.06 -11.67 -1.87
CA GLN A 625 9.03 -11.64 -2.91
C GLN A 625 8.09 -10.44 -2.78
N ILE A 626 7.63 -10.13 -1.56
CA ILE A 626 6.76 -8.97 -1.28
C ILE A 626 7.47 -7.66 -1.67
N LYS A 627 8.74 -7.49 -1.30
CA LYS A 627 9.54 -6.32 -1.69
C LYS A 627 9.65 -6.17 -3.21
N MET A 628 9.94 -7.27 -3.92
CA MET A 628 10.03 -7.25 -5.37
C MET A 628 8.69 -6.88 -6.01
N GLU A 629 7.58 -7.40 -5.49
CA GLU A 629 6.25 -7.06 -5.99
C GLU A 629 5.91 -5.58 -5.77
N ASP A 630 6.17 -5.07 -4.57
CA ASP A 630 5.91 -3.66 -4.23
C ASP A 630 6.71 -2.72 -5.15
N GLU A 631 8.00 -2.97 -5.37
CA GLU A 631 8.81 -2.14 -6.28
C GLU A 631 8.39 -2.29 -7.75
N ASN A 632 8.06 -3.52 -8.19
CA ASN A 632 7.72 -3.79 -9.59
C ASN A 632 6.38 -3.20 -10.03
N SER A 633 5.49 -2.91 -9.07
CA SER A 633 4.14 -2.36 -9.26
C SER A 633 3.96 -0.96 -8.67
N CYS A 634 5.05 -0.32 -8.24
CA CYS A 634 5.01 0.98 -7.57
C CYS A 634 4.01 1.02 -6.40
N PHE A 635 3.99 -0.03 -5.58
CA PHE A 635 3.16 -0.22 -4.39
C PHE A 635 1.64 -0.30 -4.68
N GLN A 636 1.24 -0.47 -5.94
CA GLN A 636 -0.16 -0.77 -6.31
C GLN A 636 -0.45 -2.27 -6.19
N THR A 637 0.56 -3.13 -6.33
CA THR A 637 0.43 -4.59 -6.51
C THR A 637 -0.50 -4.93 -7.70
N ILE A 638 -0.85 -6.21 -7.88
CA ILE A 638 -1.81 -6.61 -8.93
C ILE A 638 -3.25 -6.13 -8.67
N GLY A 639 -3.63 -5.90 -7.41
CA GLY A 639 -5.00 -5.53 -7.06
C GLY A 639 -5.18 -5.14 -5.59
N PRO A 640 -6.38 -4.68 -5.23
CA PRO A 640 -6.68 -4.09 -3.92
C PRO A 640 -6.46 -5.04 -2.74
N VAL A 641 -6.71 -6.35 -2.92
CA VAL A 641 -6.58 -7.36 -1.85
C VAL A 641 -5.11 -7.58 -1.48
N SER A 642 -4.26 -7.89 -2.46
CA SER A 642 -2.81 -8.03 -2.23
C SER A 642 -2.20 -6.72 -1.74
N LYS A 643 -2.68 -5.58 -2.25
CA LYS A 643 -2.22 -4.26 -1.83
C LYS A 643 -2.46 -3.99 -0.35
N ALA A 644 -3.67 -4.28 0.15
CA ALA A 644 -4.00 -4.09 1.57
C ALA A 644 -3.18 -5.01 2.49
N MET A 645 -2.90 -6.25 2.06
CA MET A 645 -2.11 -7.21 2.82
C MET A 645 -0.59 -6.91 2.78
N ASN A 646 -0.05 -6.52 1.63
CA ASN A 646 1.35 -6.07 1.52
C ASN A 646 1.58 -4.83 2.38
N TRP A 647 0.63 -3.89 2.39
CA TRP A 647 0.70 -2.72 3.27
C TRP A 647 0.79 -3.10 4.76
N LEU A 648 0.03 -4.11 5.20
CA LEU A 648 0.16 -4.66 6.56
C LEU A 648 1.55 -5.26 6.81
N VAL A 649 2.10 -6.02 5.86
CA VAL A 649 3.46 -6.56 5.99
C VAL A 649 4.48 -5.42 6.10
N SER A 650 4.37 -4.38 5.27
CA SER A 650 5.25 -3.20 5.35
C SER A 650 5.17 -2.50 6.71
N PHE A 651 3.97 -2.41 7.29
CA PHE A 651 3.78 -1.88 8.64
C PHE A 651 4.51 -2.70 9.71
N TYR A 652 4.31 -4.02 9.73
CA TYR A 652 4.91 -4.89 10.74
C TYR A 652 6.43 -5.02 10.59
N GLU A 653 6.95 -4.92 9.37
CA GLU A 653 8.39 -5.11 9.09
C GLU A 653 9.21 -3.83 9.16
N TYR A 654 8.67 -2.72 8.65
CA TYR A 654 9.43 -1.48 8.48
C TYR A 654 8.89 -0.32 9.31
N GLY A 655 7.68 -0.45 9.87
CA GLY A 655 7.04 0.59 10.65
C GLY A 655 6.50 1.75 9.80
N ARG A 656 5.75 2.64 10.46
CA ARG A 656 4.99 3.73 9.83
C ARG A 656 5.85 4.80 9.16
N GLU A 657 7.10 4.95 9.62
CA GLU A 657 7.99 5.98 9.12
C GLU A 657 8.77 5.58 7.86
N SER A 658 8.71 4.30 7.48
CA SER A 658 9.39 3.75 6.31
C SER A 658 8.85 4.31 4.99
N ARG A 659 9.70 4.29 3.95
CA ARG A 659 9.30 4.66 2.58
C ARG A 659 8.19 3.72 2.11
N GLU A 660 8.38 2.42 2.31
CA GLU A 660 7.50 1.35 1.86
C GLU A 660 6.08 1.55 2.40
N PHE A 661 5.95 1.81 3.70
CA PHE A 661 4.66 2.09 4.31
C PHE A 661 4.02 3.37 3.76
N LYS A 662 4.79 4.46 3.65
CA LYS A 662 4.28 5.76 3.16
C LYS A 662 3.81 5.67 1.71
N MET A 663 4.53 4.94 0.86
CA MET A 663 4.14 4.68 -0.53
C MET A 663 2.83 3.87 -0.59
N HIS A 664 2.69 2.82 0.23
CA HIS A 664 1.44 2.07 0.32
C HIS A 664 0.26 2.96 0.74
N VAL A 665 0.44 3.83 1.74
CA VAL A 665 -0.61 4.76 2.17
C VAL A 665 -1.02 5.70 1.05
N GLU A 666 -0.05 6.28 0.32
CA GLU A 666 -0.33 7.17 -0.82
C GLU A 666 -1.14 6.45 -1.90
N LYS A 667 -0.76 5.22 -2.25
CA LYS A 667 -1.40 4.42 -3.29
C LYS A 667 -2.77 3.86 -2.92
N ASN A 668 -3.25 4.07 -1.68
CA ASN A 668 -4.64 3.73 -1.33
C ASN A 668 -5.64 4.53 -2.19
N ALA A 669 -5.34 5.79 -2.48
CA ALA A 669 -6.24 6.68 -3.24
C ALA A 669 -6.50 6.18 -4.67
N ASP A 670 -5.55 5.45 -5.27
CA ASP A 670 -5.62 4.93 -6.64
C ASP A 670 -6.74 3.89 -6.84
N PHE A 671 -7.25 3.31 -5.75
CA PHE A 671 -8.32 2.32 -5.78
C PHE A 671 -9.68 2.92 -5.38
N MET A 672 -9.73 4.18 -4.93
CA MET A 672 -10.95 4.78 -4.41
C MET A 672 -11.73 5.50 -5.50
N TRP A 673 -13.02 5.24 -5.57
CA TRP A 673 -13.91 5.87 -6.55
C TRP A 673 -15.13 6.50 -5.90
N MET A 674 -15.37 7.78 -6.16
CA MET A 674 -16.61 8.46 -5.76
C MET A 674 -17.70 8.25 -6.81
N GLY A 675 -18.79 7.61 -6.39
CA GLY A 675 -20.01 7.46 -7.18
C GLY A 675 -21.22 8.17 -6.56
N PRO A 676 -22.39 8.10 -7.22
CA PRO A 676 -23.64 8.69 -6.73
C PRO A 676 -24.10 8.12 -5.40
N GLU A 677 -23.75 6.88 -5.08
CA GLU A 677 -24.14 6.18 -3.85
C GLU A 677 -23.09 6.27 -2.74
N GLY A 678 -21.92 6.86 -2.98
CA GLY A 678 -20.84 6.95 -2.01
C GLY A 678 -19.47 6.60 -2.62
N MET A 679 -18.46 6.52 -1.76
CA MET A 679 -17.13 6.08 -2.15
C MET A 679 -17.06 4.55 -2.13
N MET A 680 -16.53 3.95 -3.19
CA MET A 680 -16.27 2.52 -3.29
C MET A 680 -14.78 2.24 -3.52
N MET A 681 -14.42 0.95 -3.45
CA MET A 681 -13.09 0.47 -3.82
C MET A 681 -13.18 -0.30 -5.15
N ASN A 682 -12.39 0.12 -6.14
CA ASN A 682 -12.26 -0.53 -7.43
C ASN A 682 -11.54 -1.88 -7.29
N GLY A 683 -11.87 -2.86 -8.14
CA GLY A 683 -11.27 -4.20 -8.19
C GLY A 683 -9.83 -4.25 -8.72
N THR A 684 -9.37 -3.14 -9.31
CA THR A 684 -7.99 -2.81 -9.71
C THR A 684 -7.82 -1.29 -9.46
N ASN A 685 -6.72 -0.68 -9.86
CA ASN A 685 -6.60 0.79 -9.88
C ASN A 685 -7.37 1.46 -11.04
N GLY A 686 -8.36 0.76 -11.64
CA GLY A 686 -9.22 1.19 -12.74
C GLY A 686 -9.20 0.24 -13.95
N SER A 687 -9.96 0.58 -14.99
CA SER A 687 -10.09 -0.15 -16.28
C SER A 687 -9.65 0.70 -17.49
N GLN A 688 -8.69 1.60 -17.28
CA GLN A 688 -8.42 2.74 -18.16
C GLN A 688 -8.04 2.34 -19.58
N LEU A 689 -7.02 1.48 -19.75
CA LEU A 689 -6.65 1.03 -21.08
C LEU A 689 -7.76 0.19 -21.71
N TRP A 690 -8.35 -0.71 -20.94
CA TRP A 690 -9.39 -1.61 -21.41
C TRP A 690 -10.55 -0.84 -22.06
N ASP A 691 -11.08 0.17 -21.37
CA ASP A 691 -12.15 1.01 -21.89
C ASP A 691 -11.70 1.86 -23.09
N ALA A 692 -10.49 2.43 -23.03
CA ALA A 692 -9.92 3.22 -24.11
C ALA A 692 -9.73 2.41 -25.41
N ALA A 693 -9.24 1.17 -25.30
CA ALA A 693 -8.98 0.29 -26.43
C ALA A 693 -10.27 -0.15 -27.13
N PHE A 694 -11.35 -0.40 -26.37
CA PHE A 694 -12.63 -0.75 -26.96
C PHE A 694 -13.33 0.43 -27.63
N ILE A 695 -13.39 1.60 -26.99
CA ILE A 695 -14.02 2.76 -27.63
C ILE A 695 -13.25 3.22 -28.87
N ALA A 696 -11.92 3.09 -28.90
CA ALA A 696 -11.11 3.37 -30.08
C ALA A 696 -11.57 2.55 -31.29
N GLN A 697 -11.73 1.24 -31.11
CA GLN A 697 -12.16 0.34 -32.16
C GLN A 697 -13.62 0.60 -32.57
N ALA A 698 -14.51 0.79 -31.60
CA ALA A 698 -15.91 1.13 -31.85
C ALA A 698 -16.04 2.41 -32.70
N CYS A 699 -15.26 3.45 -32.39
CA CYS A 699 -15.27 4.72 -33.13
C CYS A 699 -14.74 4.57 -34.57
N VAL A 700 -13.72 3.75 -34.79
CA VAL A 700 -13.21 3.50 -36.15
C VAL A 700 -14.21 2.69 -36.97
N GLU A 701 -14.81 1.66 -36.39
CA GLU A 701 -15.77 0.81 -37.09
C GLU A 701 -17.09 1.54 -37.38
N ALA A 702 -17.56 2.38 -36.46
CA ALA A 702 -18.72 3.25 -36.64
C ALA A 702 -18.45 4.50 -37.50
N LYS A 703 -17.26 4.63 -38.10
CA LYS A 703 -16.86 5.77 -38.95
C LYS A 703 -16.90 7.13 -38.23
N LEU A 704 -16.87 7.12 -36.90
CA LEU A 704 -16.79 8.32 -36.07
C LEU A 704 -15.38 8.90 -36.09
N ALA A 705 -14.34 8.06 -36.18
CA ALA A 705 -12.95 8.51 -36.29
C ALA A 705 -12.65 9.25 -37.61
N ASP A 706 -13.44 8.99 -38.66
CA ASP A 706 -13.35 9.69 -39.95
C ASP A 706 -13.94 11.11 -39.88
N ASN A 707 -14.79 11.39 -38.87
CA ASN A 707 -15.41 12.70 -38.70
C ASN A 707 -14.38 13.74 -38.22
N PRO A 708 -14.12 14.82 -39.00
CA PRO A 708 -13.19 15.87 -38.61
C PRO A 708 -13.51 16.53 -37.26
N GLU A 709 -14.77 16.57 -36.86
CA GLU A 709 -15.21 17.13 -35.57
C GLU A 709 -14.66 16.34 -34.37
N TYR A 710 -14.46 15.04 -34.54
CA TYR A 710 -14.02 14.13 -33.48
C TYR A 710 -12.51 13.89 -33.51
N ARG A 711 -11.79 14.49 -34.45
CA ARG A 711 -10.36 14.28 -34.67
C ARG A 711 -9.53 14.51 -33.40
N GLN A 712 -9.76 15.60 -32.69
CA GLN A 712 -8.98 15.89 -31.48
C GLN A 712 -9.22 14.86 -30.36
N ASN A 713 -10.43 14.28 -30.28
CA ASN A 713 -10.73 13.24 -29.31
C ASN A 713 -9.99 11.94 -29.66
N MET A 714 -9.92 11.59 -30.94
CA MET A 714 -9.18 10.43 -31.42
C MET A 714 -7.66 10.60 -31.25
N VAL A 715 -7.13 11.81 -31.47
CA VAL A 715 -5.71 12.11 -31.20
C VAL A 715 -5.39 11.91 -29.72
N ARG A 716 -6.19 12.49 -28.81
CA ARG A 716 -5.97 12.31 -27.37
C ARG A 716 -6.12 10.86 -26.92
N LEU A 717 -7.07 10.12 -27.50
CA LEU A 717 -7.23 8.69 -27.25
C LEU A 717 -5.99 7.90 -27.69
N LEU A 718 -5.42 8.22 -28.86
CA LEU A 718 -4.19 7.61 -29.33
C LEU A 718 -2.98 7.99 -28.45
N GLU A 719 -2.87 9.25 -28.01
CA GLU A 719 -1.84 9.72 -27.08
C GLU A 719 -1.91 8.94 -25.75
N PHE A 720 -3.12 8.71 -25.22
CA PHE A 720 -3.31 7.91 -24.02
C PHE A 720 -2.85 6.45 -24.21
N ILE A 721 -3.27 5.81 -25.31
CA ILE A 721 -2.88 4.43 -25.62
C ILE A 721 -1.36 4.34 -25.79
N ASP A 722 -0.73 5.34 -26.42
CA ASP A 722 0.72 5.42 -26.57
C ASP A 722 1.45 5.47 -25.21
N ILE A 723 1.05 6.39 -24.33
CA ILE A 723 1.67 6.56 -23.01
C ILE A 723 1.48 5.29 -22.16
N THR A 724 0.35 4.61 -22.31
CA THR A 724 0.00 3.44 -21.50
C THR A 724 0.75 2.16 -21.90
N GLN A 725 1.41 2.11 -23.06
CA GLN A 725 2.27 0.97 -23.40
C GLN A 725 3.44 0.84 -22.41
N ILE A 726 3.67 -0.37 -21.91
CA ILE A 726 4.75 -0.66 -20.96
C ILE A 726 6.11 -0.65 -21.66
N ARG A 727 7.07 0.07 -21.08
CA ARG A 727 8.36 0.41 -21.72
C ARG A 727 9.58 -0.29 -21.15
N ARG A 728 9.36 -1.16 -20.16
CA ARG A 728 10.41 -1.88 -19.46
C ARG A 728 9.84 -3.17 -18.89
N ASP A 729 10.68 -4.19 -18.79
CA ASP A 729 10.38 -5.36 -17.98
C ASP A 729 10.45 -5.06 -16.48
N PRO A 730 9.77 -5.85 -15.63
CA PRO A 730 9.97 -5.79 -14.19
C PRO A 730 11.41 -6.23 -13.83
N PRO A 731 12.14 -5.44 -13.02
CA PRO A 731 13.39 -5.89 -12.43
C PRO A 731 13.27 -7.25 -11.75
N ASN A 732 14.24 -8.13 -11.98
CA ASN A 732 14.26 -9.49 -11.44
C ASN A 732 13.00 -10.32 -11.77
N GLY A 733 12.37 -10.10 -12.93
CA GLY A 733 11.13 -10.78 -13.35
C GLY A 733 11.14 -12.30 -13.12
N ASP A 734 12.21 -13.00 -13.52
CA ASP A 734 12.34 -14.45 -13.31
C ASP A 734 12.31 -14.87 -11.85
N LYS A 735 12.90 -14.08 -10.95
CA LYS A 735 12.95 -14.38 -9.51
C LYS A 735 11.62 -14.17 -8.82
N CYS A 736 10.83 -13.21 -9.31
CA CYS A 736 9.48 -12.91 -8.80
C CYS A 736 8.37 -13.52 -9.67
N TYR A 737 8.73 -14.44 -10.56
CA TYR A 737 7.81 -15.18 -11.41
C TYR A 737 6.95 -14.27 -12.31
N ARG A 738 7.42 -13.09 -12.70
CA ARG A 738 6.67 -12.17 -13.58
C ARG A 738 6.85 -12.56 -15.05
N GLN A 739 5.78 -12.50 -15.81
CA GLN A 739 5.83 -12.50 -17.28
C GLN A 739 6.56 -11.23 -17.77
N SER A 740 7.22 -11.31 -18.94
CA SER A 740 7.77 -10.12 -19.60
C SER A 740 6.67 -9.11 -19.92
N THR A 741 6.98 -7.82 -19.78
CA THR A 741 6.04 -6.70 -19.92
C THR A 741 6.46 -5.68 -20.94
N LEU A 742 7.69 -5.73 -21.46
CA LEU A 742 8.15 -4.82 -22.50
C LEU A 742 7.25 -4.91 -23.75
N GLY A 743 6.66 -3.77 -24.13
CA GLY A 743 5.76 -3.68 -25.28
C GLY A 743 4.33 -4.11 -25.01
N ALA A 744 4.04 -4.66 -23.83
CA ALA A 744 2.70 -5.03 -23.42
C ALA A 744 1.85 -3.80 -23.09
N TRP A 745 0.56 -4.04 -22.99
CA TRP A 745 -0.44 -3.06 -22.57
C TRP A 745 -1.23 -3.65 -21.40
N PRO A 746 -1.32 -2.94 -20.26
CA PRO A 746 -1.96 -3.44 -19.04
C PRO A 746 -3.48 -3.32 -19.12
N PHE A 747 -4.20 -3.90 -18.16
CA PHE A 747 -5.65 -3.66 -18.03
C PHE A 747 -5.97 -2.19 -17.69
N SER A 748 -5.19 -1.62 -16.78
CA SER A 748 -5.40 -0.29 -16.19
C SER A 748 -4.37 0.72 -16.67
N THR A 749 -3.28 0.91 -15.92
CA THR A 749 -2.23 1.92 -16.15
C THR A 749 -0.85 1.28 -16.30
N ARG A 750 0.03 1.98 -17.02
CA ARG A 750 1.43 1.56 -17.23
C ARG A 750 2.18 1.35 -15.92
N GLU A 751 1.89 2.15 -14.89
CA GLU A 751 2.58 2.14 -13.60
C GLU A 751 2.47 0.78 -12.90
N GLN A 752 1.30 0.13 -12.98
CA GLN A 752 1.07 -1.18 -12.38
C GLN A 752 1.95 -2.28 -13.01
N ASN A 753 2.37 -2.07 -14.27
CA ASN A 753 3.36 -2.85 -15.00
C ASN A 753 3.04 -4.35 -15.14
N TYR A 754 1.77 -4.71 -15.35
CA TYR A 754 1.35 -6.09 -15.60
C TYR A 754 0.98 -6.32 -17.06
N THR A 755 1.51 -7.39 -17.65
CA THR A 755 1.07 -7.90 -18.96
C THR A 755 -0.27 -8.60 -18.79
N VAL A 756 -1.18 -8.33 -19.71
CA VAL A 756 -2.41 -9.12 -19.91
C VAL A 756 -2.55 -9.37 -21.41
N SER A 757 -2.80 -10.60 -21.81
CA SER A 757 -2.74 -11.03 -23.22
C SER A 757 -3.79 -10.30 -24.08
N ASP A 758 -5.03 -10.24 -23.61
CA ASP A 758 -6.14 -9.54 -24.26
C ASP A 758 -5.95 -8.03 -24.24
N CYS A 759 -5.56 -7.44 -23.11
CA CYS A 759 -5.32 -5.99 -23.04
C CYS A 759 -4.19 -5.58 -24.00
N THR A 760 -3.16 -6.43 -24.12
CA THR A 760 -2.07 -6.25 -25.10
C THR A 760 -2.58 -6.33 -26.53
N ALA A 761 -3.44 -7.30 -26.80
CA ALA A 761 -4.05 -7.49 -28.10
C ALA A 761 -4.98 -6.33 -28.48
N GLU A 762 -5.88 -5.92 -27.58
CA GLU A 762 -6.82 -4.83 -27.79
C GLU A 762 -6.11 -3.47 -27.89
N GLY A 763 -5.07 -3.21 -27.08
CA GLY A 763 -4.21 -2.02 -27.20
C GLY A 763 -3.48 -1.95 -28.54
N LEU A 764 -2.97 -3.08 -29.04
CA LEU A 764 -2.36 -3.18 -30.36
C LEU A 764 -3.38 -2.93 -31.49
N LYS A 765 -4.55 -3.57 -31.43
CA LYS A 765 -5.64 -3.39 -32.39
C LYS A 765 -6.11 -1.95 -32.45
N ALA A 766 -6.36 -1.33 -31.29
CA ALA A 766 -6.81 0.06 -31.18
C ALA A 766 -5.78 1.02 -31.77
N THR A 767 -4.49 0.80 -31.48
CA THR A 767 -3.39 1.60 -32.04
C THR A 767 -3.33 1.49 -33.56
N ILE A 768 -3.39 0.27 -34.11
CA ILE A 768 -3.39 0.06 -35.57
C ILE A 768 -4.62 0.72 -36.20
N ALA A 769 -5.80 0.56 -35.62
CA ALA A 769 -7.04 1.13 -36.13
C ALA A 769 -7.00 2.67 -36.20
N LEU A 770 -6.55 3.32 -35.12
CA LEU A 770 -6.44 4.78 -35.08
C LEU A 770 -5.34 5.29 -36.03
N GLN A 771 -4.13 4.72 -35.99
CA GLN A 771 -3.02 5.21 -36.82
C GLN A 771 -3.22 4.99 -38.32
N THR A 772 -4.06 4.04 -38.71
CA THR A 772 -4.42 3.81 -40.12
C THR A 772 -5.60 4.65 -40.59
N THR A 773 -6.29 5.34 -39.67
CA THR A 773 -7.38 6.26 -40.00
C THR A 773 -6.82 7.56 -40.61
N PRO A 774 -7.28 8.00 -41.80
CA PRO A 774 -6.75 9.18 -42.48
C PRO A 774 -6.79 10.46 -41.62
N GLY A 775 -5.63 11.07 -41.43
CA GLY A 775 -5.50 12.34 -40.71
C GLY A 775 -5.26 12.24 -39.21
N LEU A 776 -5.12 11.02 -38.67
CA LEU A 776 -4.56 10.77 -37.34
C LEU A 776 -3.04 10.54 -37.42
N PRO A 777 -2.28 10.91 -36.37
CA PRO A 777 -0.83 10.75 -36.34
C PRO A 777 -0.41 9.31 -36.09
N THR A 778 0.85 9.00 -36.36
CA THR A 778 1.51 7.76 -35.93
C THR A 778 2.37 8.08 -34.70
N LEU A 779 1.97 7.60 -33.52
CA LEU A 779 2.69 7.83 -32.25
C LEU A 779 3.46 6.58 -31.78
N VAL A 780 2.92 5.40 -32.08
CA VAL A 780 3.52 4.10 -31.81
C VAL A 780 4.21 3.60 -33.07
N ASP A 781 5.54 3.63 -33.06
CA ASP A 781 6.36 3.15 -34.15
C ASP A 781 6.29 1.62 -34.33
N LEU A 782 6.75 1.16 -35.50
CA LEU A 782 6.69 -0.26 -35.85
C LEU A 782 7.53 -1.14 -34.90
N ALA A 783 8.65 -0.65 -34.36
CA ALA A 783 9.48 -1.43 -33.45
C ALA A 783 8.74 -1.74 -32.16
N ARG A 784 7.93 -0.81 -31.67
CA ARG A 784 7.09 -1.02 -30.49
C ARG A 784 5.87 -1.88 -30.74
N LEU A 785 5.28 -1.83 -31.94
CA LEU A 785 4.24 -2.78 -32.34
C LEU A 785 4.81 -4.21 -32.38
N ARG A 786 6.04 -4.38 -32.86
CA ARG A 786 6.76 -5.66 -32.85
C ARG A 786 7.01 -6.19 -31.43
N GLN A 787 7.36 -5.32 -30.47
CA GLN A 787 7.50 -5.72 -29.06
C GLN A 787 6.19 -6.30 -28.48
N ALA A 788 5.05 -5.70 -28.81
CA ALA A 788 3.74 -6.22 -28.40
C ALA A 788 3.44 -7.61 -29.00
N VAL A 789 3.83 -7.82 -30.26
CA VAL A 789 3.75 -9.13 -30.93
C VAL A 789 4.68 -10.14 -30.26
N ASP A 790 5.92 -9.74 -29.95
CA ASP A 790 6.91 -10.60 -29.32
C ASP A 790 6.43 -11.12 -27.98
N VAL A 791 5.93 -10.26 -27.10
CA VAL A 791 5.41 -10.68 -25.79
C VAL A 791 4.21 -11.61 -25.94
N MET A 792 3.24 -11.30 -26.82
CA MET A 792 2.08 -12.17 -27.05
C MET A 792 2.51 -13.56 -27.56
N LEU A 793 3.46 -13.65 -28.49
CA LEU A 793 3.94 -14.95 -29.00
C LEU A 793 4.59 -15.82 -27.90
N THR A 794 5.07 -15.24 -26.80
CA THR A 794 5.56 -16.00 -25.65
C THR A 794 4.47 -16.58 -24.74
N MET A 795 3.21 -16.20 -24.95
CA MET A 795 2.10 -16.50 -24.04
C MET A 795 1.15 -17.59 -24.55
N GLN A 796 1.40 -18.20 -25.72
CA GLN A 796 0.58 -19.31 -26.20
C GLN A 796 0.79 -20.57 -25.34
N ASN A 797 -0.31 -21.17 -24.89
CA ASN A 797 -0.28 -22.36 -24.03
C ASN A 797 -0.17 -23.66 -24.83
N ALA A 798 0.12 -24.75 -24.11
CA ALA A 798 0.19 -26.09 -24.69
C ALA A 798 -1.16 -26.58 -25.25
N ASP A 799 -2.27 -26.05 -24.73
CA ASP A 799 -3.61 -26.28 -25.24
C ASP A 799 -3.98 -25.33 -26.39
N ASP A 800 -3.01 -24.66 -27.04
CA ASP A 800 -3.22 -23.75 -28.18
C ASP A 800 -3.91 -22.42 -27.86
N GLY A 801 -4.48 -22.26 -26.65
CA GLY A 801 -5.17 -21.05 -26.22
C GLY A 801 -4.25 -20.05 -25.53
N PHE A 802 -4.85 -18.92 -25.14
CA PHE A 802 -4.21 -17.87 -24.36
C PHE A 802 -4.92 -17.68 -23.02
N ALA A 803 -4.11 -17.55 -21.98
CA ALA A 803 -4.55 -17.22 -20.64
C ALA A 803 -4.45 -15.71 -20.39
N SER A 804 -4.70 -15.25 -19.16
CA SER A 804 -4.80 -13.82 -18.86
C SER A 804 -3.43 -13.13 -18.75
N TYR A 805 -2.77 -13.21 -17.59
CA TYR A 805 -1.53 -12.48 -17.32
C TYR A 805 -0.29 -13.25 -17.74
N GLU A 806 -0.35 -14.58 -17.64
CA GLU A 806 0.79 -15.47 -17.80
C GLU A 806 0.39 -16.77 -18.51
N THR A 807 1.35 -17.63 -18.83
CA THR A 807 1.07 -18.97 -19.34
C THR A 807 0.57 -19.91 -18.22
N ILE A 808 -0.05 -21.02 -18.61
CA ILE A 808 -0.41 -22.11 -17.71
C ILE A 808 0.87 -22.79 -17.23
N ARG A 809 1.31 -22.42 -16.03
CA ARG A 809 2.56 -22.91 -15.42
C ARG A 809 2.37 -24.14 -14.52
N GLY A 810 1.13 -24.44 -14.15
CA GLY A 810 0.79 -25.55 -13.27
C GLY A 810 -0.30 -26.45 -13.87
N PRO A 811 -0.37 -27.73 -13.48
CA PRO A 811 -1.45 -28.60 -13.92
C PRO A 811 -2.78 -28.18 -13.30
N HIS A 812 -3.88 -28.28 -14.05
CA HIS A 812 -5.23 -28.00 -13.54
C HIS A 812 -5.65 -28.87 -12.34
N LEU A 813 -4.96 -29.99 -12.09
CA LEU A 813 -5.16 -30.80 -10.88
C LEU A 813 -4.93 -30.01 -9.58
N LEU A 814 -4.14 -28.93 -9.63
CA LEU A 814 -3.96 -28.02 -8.49
C LEU A 814 -5.27 -27.40 -8.01
N GLU A 815 -6.31 -27.32 -8.84
CA GLU A 815 -7.63 -26.81 -8.43
C GLU A 815 -8.25 -27.66 -7.31
N LYS A 816 -7.86 -28.94 -7.16
CA LYS A 816 -8.26 -29.75 -5.99
C LYS A 816 -7.71 -29.21 -4.67
N LEU A 817 -6.76 -28.29 -4.70
CA LEU A 817 -6.15 -27.62 -3.55
C LEU A 817 -6.71 -26.21 -3.34
N ASN A 818 -7.75 -25.79 -4.06
CA ASN A 818 -8.38 -24.49 -3.90
C ASN A 818 -8.91 -24.33 -2.45
N PRO A 819 -8.37 -23.38 -1.66
CA PRO A 819 -8.79 -23.15 -0.28
C PRO A 819 -9.71 -21.94 -0.10
N ALA A 820 -10.11 -21.27 -1.18
CA ALA A 820 -10.77 -19.97 -1.07
C ALA A 820 -12.28 -20.06 -0.80
N GLU A 821 -12.87 -21.24 -1.00
CA GLU A 821 -14.29 -21.61 -0.78
C GLU A 821 -15.33 -20.84 -1.61
N VAL A 822 -15.11 -19.55 -1.88
CA VAL A 822 -16.05 -18.63 -2.52
C VAL A 822 -15.75 -18.39 -4.01
N PHE A 823 -14.61 -18.87 -4.50
CA PHE A 823 -14.14 -18.69 -5.88
C PHE A 823 -13.83 -20.04 -6.55
N GLY A 824 -14.05 -20.13 -7.86
CA GLY A 824 -13.70 -21.30 -8.67
C GLY A 824 -12.62 -21.01 -9.71
N ASN A 825 -11.81 -22.01 -10.03
CA ASN A 825 -10.76 -21.95 -11.04
C ASN A 825 -9.72 -20.87 -10.75
N ILE A 826 -9.10 -20.93 -9.56
CA ILE A 826 -8.14 -19.91 -9.10
C ILE A 826 -6.72 -20.44 -8.95
N MET A 827 -6.48 -21.75 -8.96
CA MET A 827 -5.17 -22.26 -8.56
C MET A 827 -4.11 -22.12 -9.65
N THR A 828 -4.49 -22.13 -10.92
CA THR A 828 -3.59 -21.94 -12.06
C THR A 828 -4.26 -21.09 -13.15
N GLU A 829 -3.48 -20.59 -14.09
CA GLU A 829 -4.02 -19.93 -15.28
C GLU A 829 -4.85 -20.94 -16.10
N TYR A 830 -5.83 -20.43 -16.83
CA TYR A 830 -6.61 -21.20 -17.81
C TYR A 830 -6.59 -20.45 -19.13
N SER A 831 -6.63 -21.17 -20.24
CA SER A 831 -6.90 -20.54 -21.53
C SER A 831 -8.38 -20.13 -21.59
N TYR A 832 -8.67 -19.01 -22.26
CA TYR A 832 -10.03 -18.47 -22.38
C TYR A 832 -10.38 -18.17 -23.84
N PRO A 833 -11.64 -18.40 -24.28
CA PRO A 833 -12.07 -18.01 -25.62
C PRO A 833 -11.78 -16.55 -25.94
N GLU A 834 -12.16 -15.63 -25.04
CA GLU A 834 -12.00 -14.19 -25.22
C GLU A 834 -10.52 -13.76 -25.34
N CYS A 835 -9.63 -14.23 -24.45
CA CYS A 835 -8.20 -13.92 -24.53
C CYS A 835 -7.58 -14.48 -25.82
N THR A 836 -7.95 -15.70 -26.19
CA THR A 836 -7.46 -16.38 -27.41
C THR A 836 -7.91 -15.66 -28.68
N THR A 837 -9.17 -15.23 -28.73
CA THR A 837 -9.71 -14.43 -29.83
C THR A 837 -9.02 -13.08 -29.93
N ALA A 838 -8.87 -12.37 -28.81
CA ALA A 838 -8.25 -11.04 -28.81
C ALA A 838 -6.85 -11.11 -29.45
N VAL A 839 -5.99 -12.03 -28.96
CA VAL A 839 -4.63 -12.23 -29.49
C VAL A 839 -4.65 -12.63 -30.97
N LEU A 840 -5.50 -13.59 -31.36
CA LEU A 840 -5.69 -13.99 -32.77
C LEU A 840 -6.00 -12.76 -33.65
N MET A 841 -6.94 -11.92 -33.23
CA MET A 841 -7.38 -10.75 -34.00
C MET A 841 -6.29 -9.68 -34.07
N ALA A 842 -5.55 -9.48 -32.99
CA ALA A 842 -4.44 -8.52 -32.95
C ALA A 842 -3.29 -8.93 -33.87
N LEU A 843 -2.90 -10.20 -33.83
CA LEU A 843 -1.88 -10.75 -34.71
C LEU A 843 -2.29 -10.67 -36.20
N ARG A 844 -3.56 -10.97 -36.52
CA ARG A 844 -4.10 -10.79 -37.87
C ARG A 844 -4.12 -9.33 -38.32
N SER A 845 -4.37 -8.41 -37.40
CA SER A 845 -4.35 -6.97 -37.67
C SER A 845 -2.93 -6.46 -37.90
N PHE A 846 -1.97 -6.94 -37.11
CA PHE A 846 -0.55 -6.60 -37.24
C PHE A 846 0.04 -7.02 -38.59
N ILE A 847 -0.30 -8.20 -39.11
CA ILE A 847 0.14 -8.68 -40.43
C ILE A 847 -0.18 -7.67 -41.55
N LYS A 848 -1.26 -6.87 -41.42
CA LYS A 848 -1.62 -5.86 -42.43
C LYS A 848 -0.64 -4.68 -42.45
N VAL A 849 0.05 -4.42 -41.34
CA VAL A 849 0.99 -3.31 -41.17
C VAL A 849 2.42 -3.77 -41.41
N ASP A 850 2.77 -4.99 -41.01
CA ASP A 850 4.10 -5.58 -41.18
C ASP A 850 4.02 -7.06 -41.61
N PRO A 851 3.86 -7.33 -42.90
CA PRO A 851 3.53 -8.67 -43.40
C PRO A 851 4.63 -9.73 -43.22
N GLU A 852 5.89 -9.31 -43.09
CA GLU A 852 7.06 -10.18 -43.10
C GLU A 852 7.54 -10.54 -41.68
N TYR A 853 7.25 -9.70 -40.68
CA TYR A 853 7.78 -9.88 -39.33
C TYR A 853 7.20 -11.12 -38.64
N ARG A 854 8.08 -12.10 -38.35
CA ARG A 854 7.75 -13.38 -37.68
C ARG A 854 6.54 -14.10 -38.29
N ARG A 855 6.32 -13.93 -39.60
CA ARG A 855 5.10 -14.34 -40.29
C ARG A 855 4.69 -15.79 -40.05
N ALA A 856 5.65 -16.71 -40.14
CA ALA A 856 5.41 -18.15 -39.96
C ALA A 856 4.91 -18.48 -38.53
N GLU A 857 5.50 -17.86 -37.52
CA GLU A 857 5.12 -18.07 -36.12
C GLU A 857 3.73 -17.49 -35.83
N ILE A 858 3.43 -16.32 -36.41
CA ILE A 858 2.12 -15.68 -36.30
C ILE A 858 1.03 -16.55 -36.94
N ASP A 859 1.23 -17.01 -38.17
CA ASP A 859 0.25 -17.84 -38.89
C ASP A 859 -0.01 -19.16 -38.14
N GLU A 860 1.04 -19.80 -37.62
CA GLU A 860 0.91 -21.02 -36.83
C GLU A 860 0.17 -20.77 -35.50
N THR A 861 0.52 -19.69 -34.79
CA THR A 861 -0.17 -19.27 -33.57
C THR A 861 -1.66 -19.07 -33.84
N CYS A 862 -2.00 -18.33 -34.92
CA CYS A 862 -3.39 -18.07 -35.29
C CYS A 862 -4.15 -19.36 -35.64
N ARG A 863 -3.53 -20.26 -36.39
CA ARG A 863 -4.12 -21.56 -36.75
C ARG A 863 -4.43 -22.39 -35.51
N ARG A 864 -3.51 -22.43 -34.54
CA ARG A 864 -3.66 -23.15 -33.27
C ARG A 864 -4.74 -22.51 -32.39
N SER A 865 -4.76 -21.19 -32.25
CA SER A 865 -5.81 -20.46 -31.54
C SER A 865 -7.22 -20.79 -32.05
N LEU A 866 -7.40 -20.92 -33.37
CA LEU A 866 -8.68 -21.32 -33.95
C LEU A 866 -9.10 -22.74 -33.57
N LEU A 867 -8.15 -23.68 -33.51
CA LEU A 867 -8.43 -25.04 -33.04
C LEU A 867 -8.87 -25.05 -31.58
N TYR A 868 -8.26 -24.21 -30.73
CA TYR A 868 -8.71 -24.01 -29.37
C TYR A 868 -10.18 -23.56 -29.32
N ILE A 869 -10.54 -22.48 -30.03
CA ILE A 869 -11.91 -21.92 -30.03
C ILE A 869 -12.95 -22.99 -30.42
N LYS A 870 -12.67 -23.79 -31.44
CA LYS A 870 -13.59 -24.86 -31.87
C LYS A 870 -13.73 -25.98 -30.84
N ARG A 871 -12.63 -26.33 -30.18
CA ARG A 871 -12.58 -27.45 -29.22
C ARG A 871 -13.29 -27.14 -27.92
N VAL A 872 -13.31 -25.88 -27.50
CA VAL A 872 -13.96 -25.44 -26.25
C VAL A 872 -15.41 -24.98 -26.42
N GLN A 873 -15.97 -25.06 -27.63
CA GLN A 873 -17.41 -24.84 -27.85
C GLN A 873 -18.21 -25.97 -27.18
N HIS A 874 -19.28 -25.62 -26.49
CA HIS A 874 -20.21 -26.56 -25.89
C HIS A 874 -21.10 -27.24 -26.96
N GLU A 875 -21.70 -28.36 -26.59
CA GLU A 875 -22.61 -29.12 -27.47
C GLU A 875 -23.83 -28.31 -27.92
N ASP A 876 -24.32 -27.39 -27.08
CA ASP A 876 -25.43 -26.50 -27.38
C ASP A 876 -25.07 -25.33 -28.30
N GLY A 877 -23.80 -25.24 -28.71
CA GLY A 877 -23.27 -24.19 -29.58
C GLY A 877 -22.64 -23.01 -28.84
N SER A 878 -22.78 -22.94 -27.51
CA SER A 878 -22.28 -21.81 -26.73
C SER A 878 -20.79 -21.89 -26.41
N TRP A 879 -20.23 -20.77 -25.93
CA TRP A 879 -18.92 -20.70 -25.28
C TRP A 879 -19.08 -20.04 -23.92
N TYR A 880 -18.33 -20.48 -22.92
CA TYR A 880 -18.38 -19.90 -21.58
C TYR A 880 -17.52 -18.64 -21.49
N GLY A 881 -18.10 -17.50 -21.08
CA GLY A 881 -17.37 -16.25 -20.80
C GLY A 881 -16.90 -16.16 -19.35
N ALA A 882 -15.62 -15.89 -19.15
CA ALA A 882 -14.97 -15.87 -17.83
C ALA A 882 -14.70 -14.48 -17.26
N TRP A 883 -14.68 -13.44 -18.11
CA TRP A 883 -14.39 -12.05 -17.71
C TRP A 883 -15.58 -11.09 -17.83
N ALA A 884 -16.67 -11.51 -18.48
CA ALA A 884 -17.96 -10.83 -18.50
C ALA A 884 -19.10 -11.86 -18.63
N ILE A 885 -20.32 -11.44 -18.29
CA ILE A 885 -21.51 -12.29 -18.19
C ILE A 885 -22.16 -12.47 -19.58
N CYS A 886 -22.30 -13.68 -20.13
CA CYS A 886 -21.43 -14.84 -20.00
C CYS A 886 -21.31 -15.47 -21.40
N TYR A 887 -22.41 -16.04 -21.90
CA TYR A 887 -22.42 -16.76 -23.16
C TYR A 887 -22.54 -15.83 -24.38
N THR A 888 -23.30 -14.74 -24.27
CA THR A 888 -23.35 -13.70 -25.33
C THR A 888 -21.99 -13.06 -25.52
N TYR A 889 -21.29 -12.78 -24.41
CA TYR A 889 -19.93 -12.23 -24.42
C TYR A 889 -18.94 -13.16 -25.12
N ALA A 890 -18.83 -14.42 -24.69
CA ALA A 890 -17.89 -15.35 -25.30
C ALA A 890 -18.26 -15.71 -26.76
N ALA A 891 -19.55 -15.80 -27.09
CA ALA A 891 -19.99 -16.02 -28.47
C ALA A 891 -19.57 -14.88 -29.41
N MET A 892 -19.62 -13.61 -28.96
CA MET A 892 -19.13 -12.47 -29.72
C MET A 892 -17.66 -12.68 -30.16
N PHE A 893 -16.79 -13.07 -29.22
CA PHE A 893 -15.38 -13.34 -29.51
C PHE A 893 -15.18 -14.60 -30.37
N ALA A 894 -15.82 -15.71 -30.01
CA ALA A 894 -15.64 -16.96 -30.72
C ALA A 894 -16.09 -16.88 -32.19
N LEU A 895 -17.24 -16.25 -32.46
CA LEU A 895 -17.75 -16.05 -33.82
C LEU A 895 -16.84 -15.11 -34.64
N GLN A 896 -16.29 -14.06 -34.01
CA GLN A 896 -15.26 -13.22 -34.65
C GLN A 896 -14.01 -14.02 -35.05
N SER A 897 -13.58 -14.96 -34.20
CA SER A 897 -12.45 -15.83 -34.52
C SER A 897 -12.71 -16.65 -35.77
N LEU A 898 -13.86 -17.32 -35.85
CA LEU A 898 -14.25 -18.13 -37.00
C LEU A 898 -14.37 -17.28 -38.28
N ALA A 899 -14.98 -16.10 -38.16
CA ALA A 899 -15.11 -15.15 -39.27
C ALA A 899 -13.75 -14.75 -39.88
N SER A 900 -12.69 -14.68 -39.07
CA SER A 900 -11.34 -14.32 -39.52
C SER A 900 -10.69 -15.32 -40.50
N VAL A 901 -11.25 -16.52 -40.62
CA VAL A 901 -10.85 -17.54 -41.60
C VAL A 901 -11.97 -17.91 -42.57
N ASN A 902 -12.95 -17.01 -42.74
CA ASN A 902 -14.13 -17.19 -43.60
C ASN A 902 -15.03 -18.37 -43.19
N GLU A 903 -15.03 -18.72 -41.91
CA GLU A 903 -16.00 -19.64 -41.33
C GLU A 903 -17.20 -18.84 -40.81
N TYR A 904 -18.27 -18.89 -41.59
CA TYR A 904 -19.53 -18.19 -41.38
C TYR A 904 -20.64 -19.21 -41.11
N TYR A 905 -21.85 -18.71 -40.84
CA TYR A 905 -23.03 -19.54 -40.58
C TYR A 905 -23.25 -20.65 -41.62
N ASP A 906 -23.18 -20.33 -42.91
CA ASP A 906 -23.43 -21.31 -44.00
C ASP A 906 -22.24 -22.23 -44.30
N THR A 907 -21.03 -21.91 -43.80
CA THR A 907 -19.79 -22.62 -44.15
C THR A 907 -19.17 -23.40 -42.99
N SER A 908 -19.62 -23.17 -41.75
CA SER A 908 -19.06 -23.81 -40.56
C SER A 908 -20.15 -24.22 -39.57
N ASP A 909 -20.18 -25.51 -39.23
CA ASP A 909 -21.09 -26.06 -38.22
C ASP A 909 -20.88 -25.40 -36.85
N HIS A 910 -19.64 -25.04 -36.50
CA HIS A 910 -19.34 -24.30 -35.27
C HIS A 910 -19.98 -22.92 -35.25
N ALA A 911 -19.86 -22.16 -36.35
CA ALA A 911 -20.47 -20.84 -36.48
C ALA A 911 -21.99 -20.94 -36.47
N LYS A 912 -22.55 -21.91 -37.20
CA LYS A 912 -23.98 -22.20 -37.22
C LYS A 912 -24.58 -22.42 -35.84
N ARG A 913 -24.03 -23.36 -35.07
CA ARG A 913 -24.52 -23.65 -33.72
C ARG A 913 -24.37 -22.45 -32.77
N GLY A 914 -23.30 -21.68 -32.92
CA GLY A 914 -23.11 -20.45 -32.15
C GLY A 914 -24.18 -19.39 -32.43
N CYS A 915 -24.52 -19.16 -33.70
CA CYS A 915 -25.63 -18.27 -34.06
C CYS A 915 -26.98 -18.80 -33.61
N ASP A 916 -27.25 -20.09 -33.82
CA ASP A 916 -28.50 -20.74 -33.42
C ASP A 916 -28.71 -20.64 -31.90
N PHE A 917 -27.63 -20.80 -31.12
CA PHE A 917 -27.64 -20.55 -29.68
C PHE A 917 -28.05 -19.12 -29.35
N LEU A 918 -27.46 -18.11 -29.99
CA LEU A 918 -27.81 -16.71 -29.73
C LEU A 918 -29.28 -16.43 -30.09
N VAL A 919 -29.71 -16.80 -31.30
CA VAL A 919 -31.08 -16.54 -31.78
C VAL A 919 -32.13 -17.22 -30.89
N LYS A 920 -31.85 -18.43 -30.40
CA LYS A 920 -32.71 -19.15 -29.46
C LYS A 920 -32.99 -18.38 -28.17
N HIS A 921 -32.06 -17.52 -27.73
CA HIS A 921 -32.16 -16.76 -26.48
C HIS A 921 -32.55 -15.29 -26.69
N GLN A 922 -32.98 -14.89 -27.90
CA GLN A 922 -33.50 -13.54 -28.12
C GLN A 922 -34.87 -13.36 -27.43
N GLU A 923 -35.04 -12.26 -26.73
CA GLU A 923 -36.29 -11.92 -26.05
C GLU A 923 -37.34 -11.33 -27.01
N ALA A 924 -38.59 -11.28 -26.55
CA ALA A 924 -39.71 -10.75 -27.33
C ALA A 924 -39.55 -9.25 -27.67
N ASP A 925 -38.81 -8.49 -26.85
CA ASP A 925 -38.52 -7.07 -27.08
C ASP A 925 -37.37 -6.83 -28.08
N GLY A 926 -36.74 -7.90 -28.57
CA GLY A 926 -35.64 -7.86 -29.55
C GLY A 926 -34.25 -7.88 -28.92
N GLY A 927 -34.13 -7.70 -27.61
CA GLY A 927 -32.85 -7.73 -26.90
C GLY A 927 -32.44 -9.12 -26.40
N TRP A 928 -31.30 -9.15 -25.72
CA TRP A 928 -30.78 -10.29 -24.95
C TRP A 928 -30.46 -9.82 -23.54
N GLY A 929 -30.62 -10.69 -22.53
CA GLY A 929 -30.27 -10.38 -21.15
C GLY A 929 -29.84 -11.62 -20.38
N GLU A 930 -28.66 -11.55 -19.76
CA GLU A 930 -28.08 -12.64 -18.98
C GLU A 930 -27.92 -12.23 -17.52
N SER A 931 -28.42 -13.07 -16.60
CA SER A 931 -28.17 -12.91 -15.19
C SER A 931 -26.75 -13.35 -14.85
N TYR A 932 -26.13 -12.73 -13.84
CA TYR A 932 -24.85 -13.19 -13.29
C TYR A 932 -24.87 -14.67 -12.88
N LYS A 933 -26.06 -15.23 -12.57
CA LYS A 933 -26.26 -16.66 -12.31
C LYS A 933 -25.82 -17.55 -13.47
N SER A 934 -25.72 -17.03 -14.69
CA SER A 934 -25.15 -17.75 -15.83
C SER A 934 -23.72 -18.23 -15.55
N CYS A 935 -22.92 -17.41 -14.86
CA CYS A 935 -21.54 -17.71 -14.50
C CYS A 935 -21.46 -18.70 -13.34
N GLU A 936 -22.31 -18.52 -12.33
CA GLU A 936 -22.33 -19.40 -11.16
C GLU A 936 -22.77 -20.83 -11.52
N LEU A 937 -23.86 -20.95 -12.31
CA LEU A 937 -24.53 -22.20 -12.63
C LEU A 937 -23.98 -22.88 -13.89
N HIS A 938 -23.11 -22.19 -14.65
CA HIS A 938 -22.56 -22.66 -15.93
C HIS A 938 -23.65 -23.12 -16.91
N VAL A 939 -24.75 -22.37 -16.96
CA VAL A 939 -25.84 -22.50 -17.95
C VAL A 939 -26.40 -21.13 -18.26
N TYR A 940 -26.96 -20.91 -19.46
CA TYR A 940 -27.61 -19.64 -19.78
C TYR A 940 -28.78 -19.39 -18.82
N SER A 941 -28.65 -18.36 -17.98
CA SER A 941 -29.66 -17.93 -17.03
C SER A 941 -30.22 -16.59 -17.50
N ARG A 942 -31.47 -16.62 -17.96
CA ARG A 942 -32.19 -15.44 -18.44
C ARG A 942 -32.27 -14.36 -17.34
N ASN A 943 -31.93 -13.12 -17.69
CA ASN A 943 -32.19 -11.97 -16.82
C ASN A 943 -33.67 -11.55 -16.85
N GLU A 944 -34.14 -10.80 -15.85
CA GLU A 944 -35.53 -10.32 -15.82
C GLU A 944 -35.88 -9.48 -17.05
N LYS A 945 -34.91 -8.67 -17.52
CA LYS A 945 -35.03 -7.75 -18.66
C LYS A 945 -33.86 -7.93 -19.61
N SER A 946 -34.10 -7.66 -20.89
CA SER A 946 -33.03 -7.50 -21.88
C SER A 946 -32.10 -6.34 -21.49
N GLN A 947 -30.81 -6.51 -21.76
CA GLN A 947 -29.74 -5.56 -21.48
C GLN A 947 -29.08 -5.06 -22.78
N VAL A 948 -28.77 -3.77 -22.86
CA VAL A 948 -28.17 -3.17 -24.07
C VAL A 948 -26.78 -3.73 -24.36
N VAL A 949 -26.02 -4.09 -23.32
CA VAL A 949 -24.66 -4.65 -23.45
C VAL A 949 -24.72 -6.08 -23.99
N ASN A 950 -25.52 -6.97 -23.39
CA ASN A 950 -25.68 -8.34 -23.91
C ASN A 950 -26.30 -8.37 -25.32
N THR A 951 -27.23 -7.44 -25.59
CA THR A 951 -27.81 -7.27 -26.93
C THR A 951 -26.73 -6.87 -27.94
N ALA A 952 -25.85 -5.92 -27.58
CA ALA A 952 -24.73 -5.54 -28.44
C ALA A 952 -23.78 -6.72 -28.69
N PHE A 953 -23.43 -7.52 -27.67
CA PHE A 953 -22.61 -8.72 -27.85
C PHE A 953 -23.22 -9.72 -28.84
N ALA A 954 -24.51 -10.05 -28.65
CA ALA A 954 -25.22 -11.01 -29.50
C ALA A 954 -25.32 -10.51 -30.95
N VAL A 955 -25.71 -9.24 -31.14
CA VAL A 955 -25.80 -8.60 -32.47
C VAL A 955 -24.46 -8.65 -33.19
N ARG A 956 -23.36 -8.30 -32.52
CA ARG A 956 -22.02 -8.35 -33.11
C ARG A 956 -21.62 -9.77 -33.51
N GLY A 957 -21.86 -10.76 -32.64
CA GLY A 957 -21.59 -12.16 -32.96
C GLY A 957 -22.34 -12.64 -34.21
N LEU A 958 -23.62 -12.29 -34.34
CA LEU A 958 -24.43 -12.63 -35.51
C LEU A 958 -23.95 -11.91 -36.79
N LEU A 959 -23.53 -10.65 -36.69
CA LEU A 959 -22.98 -9.87 -37.81
C LEU A 959 -21.65 -10.47 -38.31
N GLU A 960 -20.72 -10.78 -37.41
CA GLU A 960 -19.43 -11.40 -37.74
C GLU A 960 -19.61 -12.75 -38.46
N ALA A 961 -20.55 -13.56 -37.97
CA ALA A 961 -20.87 -14.87 -38.54
C ALA A 961 -21.70 -14.81 -39.84
N ARG A 962 -22.08 -13.61 -40.30
CA ARG A 962 -22.96 -13.39 -41.45
C ARG A 962 -24.26 -14.21 -41.37
N TYR A 963 -24.91 -14.16 -40.22
CA TYR A 963 -26.17 -14.87 -40.01
C TYR A 963 -27.20 -14.47 -41.11
N PRO A 964 -27.86 -15.45 -41.76
CA PRO A 964 -28.59 -15.18 -43.01
C PRO A 964 -29.91 -14.43 -42.80
N ASP A 965 -30.56 -14.59 -41.65
CA ASP A 965 -31.79 -13.88 -41.33
C ASP A 965 -31.48 -12.54 -40.63
N LYS A 966 -31.81 -11.44 -41.30
CA LYS A 966 -31.56 -10.09 -40.81
C LYS A 966 -32.48 -9.73 -39.64
N GLU A 967 -33.63 -10.38 -39.48
CA GLU A 967 -34.68 -9.93 -38.57
C GLU A 967 -34.26 -9.95 -37.08
N PRO A 968 -33.63 -11.01 -36.54
CA PRO A 968 -33.10 -10.99 -35.18
C PRO A 968 -32.09 -9.86 -34.94
N ILE A 969 -31.22 -9.59 -35.91
CA ILE A 969 -30.19 -8.53 -35.83
C ILE A 969 -30.87 -7.16 -35.84
N ARG A 970 -31.81 -6.92 -36.77
CA ARG A 970 -32.57 -5.67 -36.89
C ARG A 970 -33.31 -5.36 -35.59
N ARG A 971 -34.01 -6.34 -35.01
CA ARG A 971 -34.72 -6.19 -33.73
C ARG A 971 -33.78 -5.83 -32.57
N GLY A 972 -32.58 -6.41 -32.53
CA GLY A 972 -31.55 -6.06 -31.55
C GLY A 972 -31.05 -4.62 -31.70
N ILE A 973 -30.83 -4.16 -32.93
CA ILE A 973 -30.45 -2.77 -33.22
C ILE A 973 -31.57 -1.80 -32.84
N GLU A 974 -32.83 -2.12 -33.19
CA GLU A 974 -33.98 -1.32 -32.79
C GLU A 974 -34.14 -1.23 -31.27
N PHE A 975 -33.87 -2.33 -30.56
CA PHE A 975 -33.84 -2.34 -29.10
C PHE A 975 -32.78 -1.36 -28.56
N ILE A 976 -31.54 -1.42 -29.06
CA ILE A 976 -30.46 -0.52 -28.64
C ILE A 976 -30.84 0.95 -28.90
N MET A 977 -31.33 1.27 -30.10
CA MET A 977 -31.76 2.63 -30.47
C MET A 977 -32.91 3.13 -29.58
N LYS A 978 -33.89 2.27 -29.29
CA LYS A 978 -35.05 2.61 -28.45
C LYS A 978 -34.67 2.88 -26.99
N ARG A 979 -33.58 2.28 -26.50
CA ARG A 979 -33.09 2.48 -25.12
C ARG A 979 -32.19 3.73 -24.97
N GLN A 980 -31.80 4.37 -26.07
CA GLN A 980 -31.00 5.60 -26.03
C GLN A 980 -31.82 6.75 -25.46
N GLN A 981 -31.23 7.51 -24.53
CA GLN A 981 -31.84 8.69 -23.94
C GLN A 981 -31.74 9.89 -24.87
N THR A 982 -32.51 10.95 -24.60
CA THR A 982 -32.55 12.16 -25.45
C THR A 982 -31.21 12.90 -25.50
N ASN A 983 -30.40 12.80 -24.45
CA ASN A 983 -29.05 13.36 -24.41
C ASN A 983 -27.99 12.50 -25.13
N GLY A 984 -28.38 11.32 -25.65
CA GLY A 984 -27.51 10.37 -26.35
C GLY A 984 -27.00 9.21 -25.50
N GLU A 985 -27.15 9.21 -24.18
CA GLU A 985 -26.60 8.15 -23.34
C GLU A 985 -27.44 6.86 -23.34
N TRP A 986 -26.84 5.78 -22.84
CA TRP A 986 -27.57 4.60 -22.36
C TRP A 986 -27.46 4.53 -20.84
N LEU A 987 -28.54 4.09 -20.18
CA LEU A 987 -28.55 3.96 -18.73
C LEU A 987 -27.85 2.68 -18.28
N GLN A 988 -27.29 2.71 -17.07
CA GLN A 988 -26.72 1.53 -16.44
C GLN A 988 -27.83 0.50 -16.15
N GLU A 989 -27.59 -0.76 -16.50
CA GLU A 989 -28.50 -1.89 -16.24
C GLU A 989 -27.81 -2.88 -15.28
N SER A 990 -28.19 -4.16 -15.28
CA SER A 990 -27.51 -5.16 -14.45
C SER A 990 -26.03 -5.31 -14.81
N ILE A 991 -25.24 -5.70 -13.81
CA ILE A 991 -23.78 -5.80 -13.86
C ILE A 991 -23.30 -6.66 -15.03
N GLU A 992 -22.17 -6.28 -15.64
CA GLU A 992 -21.68 -6.89 -16.88
C GLU A 992 -20.47 -7.81 -16.67
N GLY A 993 -19.63 -7.52 -15.68
CA GLY A 993 -18.36 -8.21 -15.45
C GLY A 993 -18.46 -9.34 -14.45
N VAL A 994 -17.55 -10.31 -14.60
CA VAL A 994 -17.36 -11.42 -13.66
C VAL A 994 -15.89 -11.78 -13.58
N PHE A 995 -15.45 -12.30 -12.43
CA PHE A 995 -14.20 -13.04 -12.32
C PHE A 995 -14.38 -14.25 -11.40
N ASN A 996 -13.62 -15.30 -11.67
CA ASN A 996 -13.60 -16.54 -10.88
C ASN A 996 -15.00 -17.12 -10.58
N LYS A 997 -15.89 -17.03 -11.58
CA LYS A 997 -17.26 -17.58 -11.64
C LYS A 997 -18.30 -16.90 -10.75
N ASN A 998 -17.95 -16.54 -9.51
CA ASN A 998 -18.89 -16.21 -8.45
C ASN A 998 -18.77 -14.77 -7.92
N CYS A 999 -17.97 -13.91 -8.57
CA CYS A 999 -17.82 -12.52 -8.14
C CYS A 999 -17.97 -11.55 -9.31
N MET A 1000 -18.91 -10.63 -9.17
CA MET A 1000 -19.29 -9.71 -10.24
C MET A 1000 -18.58 -8.36 -10.06
N ILE A 1001 -18.32 -7.70 -11.19
CA ILE A 1001 -17.62 -6.41 -11.25
C ILE A 1001 -18.22 -5.52 -12.34
N SER A 1002 -18.34 -4.22 -12.08
CA SER A 1002 -19.00 -3.29 -13.00
C SER A 1002 -18.11 -2.90 -14.18
N TYR A 1003 -18.67 -2.81 -15.38
CA TYR A 1003 -18.04 -2.18 -16.55
C TYR A 1003 -18.98 -1.11 -17.14
N PRO A 1004 -19.15 0.04 -16.45
CA PRO A 1004 -20.18 1.03 -16.78
C PRO A 1004 -19.99 1.66 -18.17
N ASN A 1005 -18.78 1.58 -18.73
CA ASN A 1005 -18.44 2.11 -20.05
C ASN A 1005 -18.85 1.16 -21.20
N TYR A 1006 -19.19 -0.10 -20.92
CA TYR A 1006 -19.61 -1.06 -21.94
C TYR A 1006 -20.88 -0.63 -22.67
N LYS A 1007 -21.81 0.02 -21.96
CA LYS A 1007 -23.06 0.55 -22.54
C LYS A 1007 -22.83 1.63 -23.60
N PHE A 1008 -21.63 2.22 -23.68
CA PHE A 1008 -21.22 3.11 -24.76
C PHE A 1008 -20.40 2.36 -25.80
N SER A 1009 -19.30 1.73 -25.38
CA SER A 1009 -18.36 1.10 -26.32
C SER A 1009 -19.05 0.06 -27.19
N PHE A 1010 -19.85 -0.84 -26.63
CA PHE A 1010 -20.44 -1.94 -27.40
C PHE A 1010 -21.70 -1.56 -28.17
N THR A 1011 -22.51 -0.63 -27.67
CA THR A 1011 -23.70 -0.15 -28.39
C THR A 1011 -23.30 0.64 -29.64
N ILE A 1012 -22.36 1.59 -29.51
CA ILE A 1012 -21.78 2.34 -30.64
C ILE A 1012 -21.18 1.38 -31.66
N TRP A 1013 -20.45 0.37 -31.18
CA TRP A 1013 -19.82 -0.63 -32.05
C TRP A 1013 -20.85 -1.47 -32.81
N ALA A 1014 -21.87 -2.00 -32.15
CA ALA A 1014 -22.92 -2.79 -32.78
C ALA A 1014 -23.70 -1.99 -33.83
N LEU A 1015 -24.05 -0.73 -33.51
CA LEU A 1015 -24.73 0.19 -34.43
C LEU A 1015 -23.88 0.48 -35.68
N GLY A 1016 -22.60 0.78 -35.49
CA GLY A 1016 -21.64 1.02 -36.57
C GLY A 1016 -21.43 -0.21 -37.46
N GLN A 1017 -21.25 -1.38 -36.84
CA GLN A 1017 -21.06 -2.64 -37.54
C GLN A 1017 -22.30 -3.00 -38.38
N TYR A 1018 -23.50 -2.85 -37.81
CA TYR A 1018 -24.74 -3.08 -38.56
C TYR A 1018 -24.82 -2.18 -39.79
N ALA A 1019 -24.56 -0.88 -39.64
CA ALA A 1019 -24.63 0.08 -40.75
C ALA A 1019 -23.60 -0.22 -41.84
N SER A 1020 -22.41 -0.70 -41.47
CA SER A 1020 -21.36 -1.14 -42.39
C SER A 1020 -21.80 -2.35 -43.23
N VAL A 1021 -22.53 -3.29 -42.64
CA VAL A 1021 -22.95 -4.55 -43.29
C VAL A 1021 -24.23 -4.38 -44.11
N TYR A 1022 -25.23 -3.71 -43.57
CA TYR A 1022 -26.58 -3.64 -44.15
C TYR A 1022 -27.02 -2.24 -44.62
N GLY A 1023 -26.15 -1.24 -44.51
CA GLY A 1023 -26.48 0.16 -44.76
C GLY A 1023 -27.12 0.86 -43.55
N ASP A 1024 -27.15 2.19 -43.59
CA ASP A 1024 -27.63 3.03 -42.49
C ASP A 1024 -29.16 3.17 -42.46
N SER A 1025 -29.87 2.04 -42.43
CA SER A 1025 -31.34 2.00 -42.30
C SER A 1025 -31.81 0.76 -41.54
N ILE A 1026 -32.76 0.97 -40.64
CA ILE A 1026 -33.54 -0.10 -39.99
C ILE A 1026 -34.83 -0.42 -40.75
N LYS A 1027 -35.25 0.44 -41.68
CA LYS A 1027 -36.39 0.20 -42.57
C LYS A 1027 -35.94 -0.59 -43.78
N GLU A 1028 -36.70 -1.61 -44.15
CA GLU A 1028 -36.50 -2.40 -45.36
C GLU A 1028 -36.58 -1.58 -46.65
#